data_AF-A0A965E0M5-F1
#
_entry.id   AF-A0A965E0M5-F1
#
_cell.length_a   1.000
_cell.length_b   1.000
_cell.length_c   1.000
_cell.angle_alpha   90.00
_cell.angle_beta   90.00
_cell.angle_gamma   90.00
#
_symmetry.space_group_name_H-M   'P 1'
#
loop_
_entity.id
_entity.type
_entity.pdbx_description
1 polymer ?
#
loop_
_entity_poly.entity_id
_entity_poly.type
_entity_poly.pdbx_seq_one_letter_code
_entity_poly.pdbx_strand_id
1 'polypeptide(L)'
;MKQAKYYTGWVVALMTAAAVATEPNTWTKLDKATIEGRRWDIPLGYDAFAKRFMVLGGRSTWADYKKPRSYDVLTLDAKSGRWENNYPSGYVWGPAFGPCEAPPWKDEYFRFTDAKGNTRPNWTVYGTFSLGQKYDYDPDTKAFYFYAGGHTFRYDPAGRTWTDLAPKTHPEKESGGILLWGSMCYDRKNKQFVLFGGGNIQTPRGDPGTWIYSPAGNTWTQRKTTVQPPQRANSRLVYDPVNEKVVLFGGDQLDQLLSDTWTFDGSAHLWEQCKVPTSPAPRAGHAMLWLPRAKKVLMLGGYGYTSTTGYVENLYRRLPLEAWAFDLAARRWELVRYFGVGRDQPEGPNNFFLSAAVDEEDNIVVQGTNGTWTCRIDANRADGDATAKYGVKPGTVERRTGPHDPAWYTQGVPAAEPGAVIAALNALPANRWVQRPTPKLPRPNMDWGSAVFVPERDQIVRFSGGHSAYSGTAPQVYDVKTDRYTIPFAPELPIEYVYSNDQVRGEWSFQGRPWMTGHTYKSTGHDVNVKGLVFAPHEYTYFFDSLTGKWTRSVEKNPYRPNFYVVTLCSTPKGAVVWAEQRNGGVGLWRLTAARTWEALPLKGTLPAMQADEHGMAYDAKRDRLYLFSGTGKTKGNVTAYDFASGEAKYLDPAGKDRATAPSRETVYLPDLDAVLVGAKAKTGWLLYDCATNAWQAIELPGADPIARGVFNNSMGLMYDPARKLVWAVGQNSHVHVLRLDAPTLKRTLLD
;
A
#
# COMPACT_ATOMS: atom_id res chain seq x y z
N MET A 1 -45.15 21.57 62.66
CA MET A 1 -44.33 22.80 62.66
C MET A 1 -43.49 22.83 61.38
N LYS A 2 -43.72 23.88 60.56
CA LYS A 2 -42.94 24.48 59.44
C LYS A 2 -42.37 23.57 58.34
N GLN A 3 -42.91 23.47 57.11
CA GLN A 3 -43.03 24.41 55.95
C GLN A 3 -41.75 24.72 55.14
N ALA A 4 -41.81 24.30 53.87
CA ALA A 4 -41.24 24.75 52.58
C ALA A 4 -40.53 26.12 52.43
N LYS A 5 -39.48 26.19 51.56
CA LYS A 5 -39.47 26.84 50.21
C LYS A 5 -38.03 27.13 49.68
N TYR A 6 -37.83 26.81 48.39
CA TYR A 6 -37.05 27.44 47.29
C TYR A 6 -35.72 28.20 47.50
N TYR A 7 -34.70 27.81 46.69
CA TYR A 7 -33.88 28.66 45.80
C TYR A 7 -33.33 27.75 44.66
N THR A 8 -33.98 27.67 43.49
CA THR A 8 -33.62 28.36 42.22
C THR A 8 -32.28 29.10 42.24
N GLY A 9 -31.33 28.65 41.42
CA GLY A 9 -30.13 29.42 41.07
C GLY A 9 -28.89 28.59 40.75
N TRP A 10 -28.90 27.77 39.70
CA TRP A 10 -27.67 27.49 38.96
C TRP A 10 -27.89 27.89 37.51
N VAL A 11 -27.43 29.10 37.25
CA VAL A 11 -27.20 29.64 35.91
C VAL A 11 -26.38 28.62 35.13
N VAL A 12 -26.86 28.30 33.93
CA VAL A 12 -26.08 27.69 32.85
C VAL A 12 -24.78 28.48 32.72
N ALA A 13 -23.68 27.92 33.19
CA ALA A 13 -22.37 28.43 32.84
C ALA A 13 -22.19 28.17 31.34
N LEU A 14 -22.53 29.20 30.54
CA LEU A 14 -22.03 29.36 29.19
C LEU A 14 -20.52 29.14 29.22
N MET A 15 -20.04 28.30 28.30
CA MET A 15 -18.62 28.01 28.10
C MET A 15 -17.83 29.32 27.95
N THR A 16 -17.07 29.70 28.96
CA THR A 16 -15.96 30.63 28.76
C THR A 16 -14.70 29.82 28.46
N ALA A 17 -14.53 29.62 27.15
CA ALA A 17 -13.27 29.52 26.41
C ALA A 17 -12.09 28.80 27.11
N ALA A 18 -11.83 27.56 26.71
CA ALA A 18 -10.44 27.22 26.37
C ALA A 18 -10.03 28.21 25.27
N ALA A 19 -9.11 29.13 25.57
CA ALA A 19 -8.69 30.27 24.74
C ALA A 19 -8.95 30.12 23.22
N VAL A 20 -10.15 30.49 22.79
CA VAL A 20 -10.46 30.63 21.36
C VAL A 20 -10.05 32.06 20.99
N ALA A 21 -9.35 32.23 19.88
CA ALA A 21 -9.03 33.55 19.35
C ALA A 21 -10.29 34.44 19.34
N THR A 22 -10.14 35.70 19.77
CA THR A 22 -11.24 36.68 19.78
C THR A 22 -11.74 36.97 18.36
N GLU A 23 -10.85 36.88 17.36
CA GLU A 23 -11.20 36.96 15.94
C GLU A 23 -11.55 35.59 15.36
N PRO A 24 -12.70 35.45 14.64
CA PRO A 24 -13.03 34.21 13.96
C PRO A 24 -12.01 33.90 12.86
N ASN A 25 -11.97 32.63 12.46
CA ASN A 25 -11.08 32.10 11.44
C ASN A 25 -9.60 32.22 11.80
N THR A 26 -9.23 32.32 13.08
CA THR A 26 -7.84 32.40 13.54
C THR A 26 -7.52 31.23 14.46
N TRP A 27 -6.41 30.54 14.19
CA TRP A 27 -5.98 29.39 14.97
C TRP A 27 -5.34 29.79 16.29
N THR A 28 -5.65 29.07 17.35
CA THR A 28 -4.98 29.17 18.65
C THR A 28 -4.43 27.81 19.03
N LYS A 29 -3.14 27.75 19.38
CA LYS A 29 -2.52 26.53 19.86
C LYS A 29 -2.92 26.29 21.31
N LEU A 30 -3.31 25.06 21.62
CA LEU A 30 -3.57 24.64 22.99
C LEU A 30 -2.31 23.95 23.53
N ASP A 31 -1.32 24.74 23.97
CA ASP A 31 0.00 24.23 24.35
C ASP A 31 -0.03 23.20 25.49
N LYS A 32 -1.04 23.28 26.37
CA LYS A 32 -1.23 22.34 27.47
C LYS A 32 -1.97 21.06 27.06
N ALA A 33 -2.62 21.05 25.89
CA ALA A 33 -3.35 19.91 25.36
C ALA A 33 -2.39 18.97 24.62
N THR A 34 -1.40 18.44 25.34
CA THR A 34 -0.46 17.44 24.81
C THR A 34 -1.03 16.04 24.99
N ILE A 35 -0.95 15.22 23.94
CA ILE A 35 -1.23 13.78 24.01
C ILE A 35 0.13 13.08 24.16
N GLU A 36 0.34 12.42 25.30
CA GLU A 36 1.59 11.71 25.56
C GLU A 36 1.66 10.39 24.78
N GLY A 37 2.85 10.11 24.23
CA GLY A 37 3.11 8.93 23.41
C GLY A 37 2.78 9.12 21.93
N ARG A 38 3.65 8.60 21.06
CA ARG A 38 3.53 8.72 19.61
C ARG A 38 2.34 7.90 19.09
N ARG A 39 1.38 8.58 18.46
CA ARG A 39 0.24 7.95 17.78
C ARG A 39 -0.17 8.74 16.54
N TRP A 40 -0.80 8.07 15.59
CA TRP A 40 -1.34 8.63 14.35
C TRP A 40 -2.78 8.15 14.16
N ASP A 41 -3.47 8.60 13.10
CA ASP A 41 -4.83 8.15 12.81
C ASP A 41 -5.77 8.31 14.02
N ILE A 42 -5.78 9.52 14.58
CA ILE A 42 -6.42 9.82 15.86
C ILE A 42 -7.90 10.08 15.61
N PRO A 43 -8.82 9.23 16.10
CA PRO A 43 -10.24 9.48 15.97
C PRO A 43 -10.60 10.58 16.96
N LEU A 44 -10.97 11.74 16.42
CA LEU A 44 -11.37 12.91 17.17
C LEU A 44 -12.86 13.16 16.91
N GLY A 45 -13.64 13.34 17.97
CA GLY A 45 -15.08 13.53 17.90
C GLY A 45 -15.59 14.50 18.96
N TYR A 46 -16.85 14.90 18.83
CA TYR A 46 -17.53 15.74 19.79
C TYR A 46 -18.75 15.02 20.36
N ASP A 47 -18.79 14.86 21.68
CA ASP A 47 -19.96 14.35 22.39
C ASP A 47 -20.89 15.52 22.69
N ALA A 48 -21.92 15.69 21.86
CA ALA A 48 -22.86 16.81 21.96
C ALA A 48 -23.70 16.79 23.25
N PHE A 49 -23.81 15.65 23.93
CA PHE A 49 -24.56 15.55 25.17
C PHE A 49 -23.73 16.00 26.37
N ALA A 50 -22.49 15.51 26.50
CA ALA A 50 -21.56 15.94 27.55
C ALA A 50 -20.82 17.24 27.22
N LYS A 51 -21.01 17.76 26.01
CA LYS A 51 -20.41 18.99 25.47
C LYS A 51 -18.88 19.01 25.57
N ARG A 52 -18.24 17.96 25.05
CA ARG A 52 -16.77 17.81 25.14
C ARG A 52 -16.19 17.15 23.90
N PHE A 53 -14.97 17.58 23.54
CA PHE A 53 -14.15 16.93 22.54
C PHE A 53 -13.49 15.68 23.12
N MET A 54 -13.40 14.63 22.30
CA MET A 54 -12.89 13.32 22.70
C MET A 54 -11.92 12.75 21.68
N VAL A 55 -10.79 12.26 22.18
CA VAL A 55 -9.92 11.32 21.45
C VAL A 55 -10.38 9.91 21.78
N LEU A 56 -10.54 9.06 20.77
CA LEU A 56 -11.15 7.73 20.89
C LEU A 56 -10.21 6.62 20.35
N GLY A 57 -8.90 6.80 20.51
CA GLY A 57 -7.89 5.84 20.10
C GLY A 57 -6.64 6.49 19.50
N GLY A 58 -6.13 5.87 18.45
CA GLY A 58 -4.97 6.32 17.69
C GLY A 58 -3.96 5.20 17.48
N ARG A 59 -3.64 4.92 16.22
CA ARG A 59 -2.66 3.92 15.79
C ARG A 59 -1.31 4.19 16.46
N SER A 60 -0.73 3.16 17.05
CA SER A 60 0.62 3.21 17.64
C SER A 60 1.42 1.98 17.20
N THR A 61 2.73 2.13 16.99
CA THR A 61 3.58 0.96 16.76
C THR A 61 3.67 0.13 18.04
N TRP A 62 3.96 -1.18 17.92
CA TRP A 62 4.19 -2.03 19.09
C TRP A 62 5.34 -1.52 19.98
N ALA A 63 6.38 -0.93 19.37
CA ALA A 63 7.50 -0.35 20.10
C ALA A 63 7.11 0.95 20.83
N ASP A 64 6.34 1.84 20.20
CA ASP A 64 5.90 3.09 20.82
C ASP A 64 4.84 2.86 21.89
N TYR A 65 3.98 1.85 21.73
CA TYR A 65 2.95 1.51 22.71
C TYR A 65 3.51 1.12 24.08
N LYS A 66 4.72 0.54 24.11
CA LYS A 66 5.41 0.13 25.35
C LYS A 66 6.03 1.31 26.12
N LYS A 67 6.13 2.49 25.50
CA LYS A 67 6.64 3.70 26.14
C LYS A 67 5.53 4.37 26.97
N PRO A 68 5.88 5.22 27.94
CA PRO A 68 4.89 6.02 28.67
C PRO A 68 3.97 6.79 27.71
N ARG A 69 2.66 6.72 27.92
CA ARG A 69 1.66 7.36 27.06
C ARG A 69 0.35 7.65 27.78
N SER A 70 -0.39 8.64 27.29
CA SER A 70 -1.76 8.90 27.72
C SER A 70 -2.66 7.73 27.36
N TYR A 71 -3.80 7.61 28.04
CA TYR A 71 -4.80 6.60 27.74
C TYR A 71 -5.32 6.71 26.30
N ASP A 72 -5.95 5.64 25.82
CA ASP A 72 -6.44 5.58 24.44
C ASP A 72 -7.69 6.47 24.26
N VAL A 73 -8.47 6.69 25.33
CA VAL A 73 -9.62 7.60 25.33
C VAL A 73 -9.33 8.83 26.18
N LEU A 74 -9.41 10.02 25.58
CA LEU A 74 -9.14 11.30 26.25
C LEU A 74 -10.31 12.25 26.09
N THR A 75 -10.49 13.16 27.05
CA THR A 75 -11.47 14.25 26.99
C THR A 75 -10.75 15.58 27.14
N LEU A 76 -11.08 16.56 26.30
CA LEU A 76 -10.48 17.89 26.42
C LEU A 76 -11.16 18.64 27.58
N ASP A 77 -10.42 18.87 28.66
CA ASP A 77 -10.92 19.68 29.76
C ASP A 77 -10.86 21.16 29.38
N ALA A 78 -12.04 21.77 29.25
CA ALA A 78 -12.17 23.17 28.84
C ALA A 78 -11.56 24.15 29.84
N LYS A 79 -11.48 23.79 31.14
CA LYS A 79 -10.94 24.69 32.18
C LYS A 79 -9.42 24.76 32.15
N SER A 80 -8.76 23.61 32.08
CA SER A 80 -7.30 23.54 32.08
C SER A 80 -6.68 23.60 30.69
N GLY A 81 -7.47 23.34 29.64
CA GLY A 81 -6.99 23.21 28.26
C GLY A 81 -6.08 22.00 28.09
N ARG A 82 -6.36 20.89 28.78
CA ARG A 82 -5.55 19.67 28.78
C ARG A 82 -6.38 18.45 28.38
N TRP A 83 -5.72 17.46 27.77
CA TRP A 83 -6.31 16.14 27.54
C TRP A 83 -6.30 15.32 28.83
N GLU A 84 -7.50 14.97 29.32
CA GLU A 84 -7.72 14.15 30.51
C GLU A 84 -7.91 12.68 30.12
N ASN A 85 -7.27 11.76 30.85
CA ASN A 85 -7.43 10.32 30.71
C ASN A 85 -8.83 9.88 31.14
N ASN A 86 -9.65 9.44 30.18
CA ASN A 86 -11.04 9.04 30.43
C ASN A 86 -11.16 7.53 30.61
N TYR A 87 -10.68 7.02 31.76
CA TYR A 87 -10.67 5.58 32.07
C TYR A 87 -12.08 4.96 32.15
N PRO A 88 -12.23 3.66 31.88
CA PRO A 88 -13.48 2.94 32.10
C PRO A 88 -13.97 3.06 33.55
N SER A 89 -15.28 3.04 33.75
CA SER A 89 -15.87 3.17 35.09
C SER A 89 -15.34 2.09 36.05
N GLY A 90 -14.91 2.50 37.25
CA GLY A 90 -14.33 1.61 38.26
C GLY A 90 -12.83 1.33 38.11
N TYR A 91 -12.17 1.87 37.08
CA TYR A 91 -10.73 1.71 36.86
C TYR A 91 -9.99 3.04 36.94
N VAL A 92 -8.81 3.02 37.57
CA VAL A 92 -7.87 4.14 37.58
C VAL A 92 -6.49 3.57 37.30
N TRP A 93 -5.94 3.89 36.12
CA TRP A 93 -4.65 3.35 35.65
C TRP A 93 -3.52 4.38 35.69
N GLY A 94 -3.72 5.51 36.38
CA GLY A 94 -2.74 6.59 36.44
C GLY A 94 -3.40 7.93 36.76
N PRO A 95 -2.63 9.03 36.65
CA PRO A 95 -3.16 10.37 36.86
C PRO A 95 -4.24 10.75 35.84
N ALA A 96 -5.02 11.78 36.19
CA ALA A 96 -6.00 12.37 35.28
C ALA A 96 -5.36 12.96 34.02
N PHE A 97 -4.10 13.41 34.09
CA PHE A 97 -3.39 13.99 32.95
C PHE A 97 -2.00 13.37 32.80
N GLY A 98 -1.59 13.10 31.57
CA GLY A 98 -0.27 12.54 31.27
C GLY A 98 -0.28 11.01 31.12
N PRO A 99 0.87 10.34 31.31
CA PRO A 99 1.00 8.91 31.08
C PRO A 99 0.18 8.04 32.06
N CYS A 100 -0.25 6.87 31.58
CA CYS A 100 -0.96 5.85 32.37
C CYS A 100 -0.42 4.43 32.12
N GLU A 101 -0.79 3.49 32.98
CA GLU A 101 -0.41 2.07 32.94
C GLU A 101 -1.63 1.17 32.67
N ALA A 102 -2.36 1.46 31.59
CA ALA A 102 -3.46 0.61 31.16
C ALA A 102 -2.97 -0.82 30.85
N PRO A 103 -3.79 -1.87 31.04
CA PRO A 103 -3.37 -3.25 30.79
C PRO A 103 -2.76 -3.46 29.39
N PRO A 104 -1.80 -4.38 29.23
CA PRO A 104 -1.19 -4.61 27.93
C PRO A 104 -2.09 -5.45 27.02
N TRP A 105 -1.76 -5.48 25.72
CA TRP A 105 -2.29 -6.46 24.77
C TRP A 105 -1.43 -7.72 24.76
N LYS A 106 -2.01 -8.84 24.32
CA LYS A 106 -1.28 -10.11 24.18
C LYS A 106 -0.31 -10.08 22.99
N ASP A 107 -0.71 -9.37 21.94
CA ASP A 107 0.02 -9.21 20.69
C ASP A 107 -0.35 -7.87 20.03
N GLU A 108 0.25 -7.61 18.88
CA GLU A 108 0.11 -6.40 18.07
C GLU A 108 -1.01 -6.46 17.02
N TYR A 109 -1.85 -7.51 17.07
CA TYR A 109 -2.97 -7.67 16.15
C TYR A 109 -4.20 -6.94 16.66
N PHE A 110 -5.02 -6.46 15.74
CA PHE A 110 -6.32 -5.89 16.10
C PHE A 110 -7.15 -6.95 16.81
N ARG A 111 -7.54 -6.64 18.05
CA ARG A 111 -8.36 -7.46 18.93
C ARG A 111 -9.28 -6.54 19.72
N PHE A 112 -10.36 -7.11 20.24
CA PHE A 112 -11.31 -6.36 21.06
C PHE A 112 -11.25 -6.71 22.56
N THR A 113 -10.17 -7.38 22.97
CA THR A 113 -9.97 -7.80 24.35
C THR A 113 -8.49 -7.73 24.74
N ASP A 114 -8.19 -7.11 25.87
CA ASP A 114 -6.81 -6.98 26.36
C ASP A 114 -6.32 -8.23 27.11
N ALA A 115 -5.07 -8.22 27.59
CA ALA A 115 -4.47 -9.36 28.28
C ALA A 115 -5.17 -9.72 29.61
N LYS A 116 -6.00 -8.82 30.15
CA LYS A 116 -6.77 -9.02 31.39
C LYS A 116 -8.25 -9.33 31.14
N GLY A 117 -8.66 -9.42 29.87
CA GLY A 117 -10.06 -9.72 29.53
C GLY A 117 -10.95 -8.48 29.41
N ASN A 118 -10.41 -7.25 29.51
CA ASN A 118 -11.25 -6.06 29.38
C ASN A 118 -11.62 -5.83 27.91
N THR A 119 -12.87 -5.44 27.68
CA THR A 119 -13.40 -5.12 26.36
C THR A 119 -12.92 -3.73 25.92
N ARG A 120 -12.01 -3.69 24.94
CA ARG A 120 -11.55 -2.47 24.27
C ARG A 120 -10.77 -2.80 22.99
N PRO A 121 -10.72 -1.89 22.01
CA PRO A 121 -9.96 -2.08 20.78
C PRO A 121 -8.45 -1.97 20.99
N ASN A 122 -7.71 -2.90 20.39
CA ASN A 122 -6.25 -2.84 20.31
C ASN A 122 -5.82 -1.88 19.19
N TRP A 123 -5.31 -0.71 19.59
CA TRP A 123 -4.75 0.28 18.68
C TRP A 123 -3.26 0.07 18.37
N THR A 124 -2.63 -0.95 18.96
CA THR A 124 -1.30 -1.37 18.53
C THR A 124 -1.39 -2.08 17.22
N VAL A 125 -0.49 -1.73 16.33
CA VAL A 125 -0.49 -2.33 15.01
C VAL A 125 0.95 -2.59 14.59
N TYR A 126 1.22 -3.82 14.16
CA TYR A 126 2.24 -4.11 13.17
C TYR A 126 1.57 -4.21 11.81
N GLY A 127 1.58 -3.10 11.08
CA GLY A 127 1.12 -3.03 9.70
C GLY A 127 -0.06 -2.16 9.35
N THR A 128 -0.76 -2.52 8.27
CA THR A 128 -1.89 -1.75 7.73
C THR A 128 -3.18 -2.10 8.45
N PHE A 129 -3.31 -1.53 9.63
CA PHE A 129 -4.61 -1.21 10.19
C PHE A 129 -4.71 0.31 10.18
N SER A 130 -5.62 0.82 9.38
CA SER A 130 -6.04 2.22 9.41
C SER A 130 -7.49 2.23 9.84
N LEU A 131 -7.78 2.89 10.96
CA LEU A 131 -9.15 3.25 11.29
C LEU A 131 -9.63 4.30 10.28
N GLY A 132 -8.77 5.27 9.98
CA GLY A 132 -9.06 6.39 9.10
C GLY A 132 -10.28 7.16 9.59
N GLN A 133 -11.22 7.39 8.68
CA GLN A 133 -12.47 8.09 8.96
C GLN A 133 -13.66 7.12 9.02
N LYS A 134 -13.42 5.86 9.39
CA LYS A 134 -14.47 4.83 9.53
C LYS A 134 -15.11 4.87 10.92
N TYR A 135 -15.48 6.07 11.35
CA TYR A 135 -16.20 6.31 12.60
C TYR A 135 -17.08 7.56 12.48
N ASP A 136 -18.16 7.58 13.24
CA ASP A 136 -19.00 8.77 13.42
C ASP A 136 -19.84 8.69 14.71
N TYR A 137 -20.39 9.81 15.14
CA TYR A 137 -21.27 9.91 16.31
C TYR A 137 -22.73 9.74 15.92
N ASP A 138 -23.43 8.83 16.60
CA ASP A 138 -24.88 8.72 16.51
C ASP A 138 -25.52 9.46 17.70
N PRO A 139 -26.17 10.62 17.48
CA PRO A 139 -26.85 11.37 18.54
C PRO A 139 -28.09 10.68 19.11
N ASP A 140 -28.68 9.71 18.40
CA ASP A 140 -29.86 8.98 18.89
C ASP A 140 -29.47 7.97 19.98
N THR A 141 -28.35 7.26 19.78
CA THR A 141 -27.79 6.33 20.79
C THR A 141 -26.75 6.97 21.69
N LYS A 142 -26.33 8.21 21.40
CA LYS A 142 -25.31 8.99 22.13
C LYS A 142 -23.96 8.29 22.19
N ALA A 143 -23.59 7.59 21.12
CA ALA A 143 -22.39 6.76 21.07
C ALA A 143 -21.62 6.97 19.77
N PHE A 144 -20.30 6.77 19.84
CA PHE A 144 -19.46 6.71 18.65
C PHE A 144 -19.44 5.29 18.11
N TYR A 145 -19.67 5.13 16.81
CA TYR A 145 -19.60 3.85 16.11
C TYR A 145 -18.37 3.81 15.21
N PHE A 146 -17.81 2.63 15.07
CA PHE A 146 -16.57 2.37 14.35
C PHE A 146 -16.72 1.13 13.48
N TYR A 147 -16.02 1.12 12.35
CA TYR A 147 -15.75 -0.09 11.58
C TYR A 147 -14.26 -0.22 11.29
N ALA A 148 -13.62 -1.27 11.80
CA ALA A 148 -12.22 -1.55 11.50
C ALA A 148 -11.82 -3.00 11.82
N GLY A 149 -10.91 -3.55 11.01
CA GLY A 149 -10.38 -4.91 11.20
C GLY A 149 -11.47 -5.99 11.15
N GLY A 150 -12.52 -5.78 10.35
CA GLY A 150 -13.70 -6.66 10.32
C GLY A 150 -14.66 -6.52 11.51
N HIS A 151 -14.39 -5.65 12.49
CA HIS A 151 -15.27 -5.42 13.63
C HIS A 151 -16.14 -4.18 13.43
N THR A 152 -17.37 -4.25 13.91
CA THR A 152 -18.22 -3.08 14.14
C THR A 152 -18.39 -2.93 15.64
N PHE A 153 -17.99 -1.79 16.17
CA PHE A 153 -17.97 -1.58 17.61
C PHE A 153 -18.35 -0.15 17.95
N ARG A 154 -18.72 0.07 19.20
CA ARG A 154 -19.12 1.40 19.68
C ARG A 154 -18.50 1.76 21.02
N TYR A 155 -18.41 3.06 21.27
CA TYR A 155 -18.04 3.65 22.55
C TYR A 155 -19.19 4.50 23.09
N ASP A 156 -19.65 4.17 24.29
CA ASP A 156 -20.60 4.98 25.07
C ASP A 156 -19.80 5.93 25.99
N PRO A 157 -19.83 7.26 25.76
CA PRO A 157 -19.12 8.23 26.58
C PRO A 157 -19.62 8.36 28.01
N ALA A 158 -20.91 8.09 28.28
CA ALA A 158 -21.51 8.20 29.60
C ALA A 158 -21.11 6.99 30.46
N GLY A 159 -21.21 5.78 29.90
CA GLY A 159 -20.76 4.55 30.54
C GLY A 159 -19.23 4.39 30.57
N ARG A 160 -18.51 5.08 29.67
CA ARG A 160 -17.08 4.90 29.37
C ARG A 160 -16.76 3.47 28.96
N THR A 161 -17.63 2.89 28.14
CA THR A 161 -17.61 1.46 27.79
C THR A 161 -17.48 1.26 26.29
N TRP A 162 -16.64 0.30 25.92
CA TRP A 162 -16.58 -0.24 24.56
C TRP A 162 -17.50 -1.45 24.44
N THR A 163 -18.12 -1.64 23.27
CA THR A 163 -18.91 -2.83 22.95
C THR A 163 -18.61 -3.28 21.54
N ASP A 164 -18.22 -4.54 21.37
CA ASP A 164 -18.20 -5.19 20.06
C ASP A 164 -19.63 -5.58 19.70
N LEU A 165 -20.12 -5.08 18.57
CA LEU A 165 -21.47 -5.37 18.11
C LEU A 165 -21.52 -6.67 17.31
N ALA A 166 -20.39 -7.14 16.79
CA ALA A 166 -20.26 -8.42 16.07
C ALA A 166 -21.42 -8.72 15.08
N PRO A 167 -21.74 -7.82 14.12
CA PRO A 167 -22.80 -8.05 13.15
C PRO A 167 -22.47 -9.30 12.30
N LYS A 168 -23.51 -10.05 11.93
CA LYS A 168 -23.35 -11.31 11.16
C LYS A 168 -22.75 -11.09 9.77
N THR A 169 -23.03 -9.95 9.15
CA THR A 169 -22.54 -9.52 7.84
C THR A 169 -21.70 -8.27 8.00
N HIS A 170 -20.66 -8.12 7.18
CA HIS A 170 -19.85 -6.90 7.10
C HIS A 170 -18.96 -6.92 5.83
N PRO A 171 -18.46 -5.76 5.37
CA PRO A 171 -17.75 -5.66 4.08
C PRO A 171 -16.62 -6.67 3.87
N GLU A 172 -15.74 -6.84 4.86
CA GLU A 172 -14.58 -7.75 4.74
C GLU A 172 -14.96 -9.22 4.68
N LYS A 173 -16.00 -9.65 5.40
CA LYS A 173 -16.49 -11.04 5.35
C LYS A 173 -17.11 -11.38 4.02
N GLU A 174 -17.82 -10.44 3.40
CA GLU A 174 -18.50 -10.64 2.13
C GLU A 174 -17.56 -10.44 0.93
N SER A 175 -16.51 -9.62 1.08
CA SER A 175 -15.63 -9.22 -0.03
C SER A 175 -14.22 -9.80 0.01
N GLY A 176 -13.78 -10.35 1.14
CA GLY A 176 -12.38 -10.74 1.37
C GLY A 176 -11.42 -9.54 1.47
N GLY A 177 -10.22 -9.78 2.00
CA GLY A 177 -9.21 -8.73 2.27
C GLY A 177 -9.46 -7.98 3.59
N ILE A 178 -8.83 -6.82 3.74
CA ILE A 178 -8.98 -5.93 4.92
C ILE A 178 -9.33 -4.53 4.40
N LEU A 179 -10.46 -3.96 4.80
CA LEU A 179 -10.88 -2.67 4.28
C LEU A 179 -10.05 -1.53 4.90
N LEU A 180 -9.22 -0.91 4.07
CA LEU A 180 -8.40 0.24 4.44
C LEU A 180 -8.92 1.52 3.80
N TRP A 181 -8.61 2.67 4.40
CA TRP A 181 -8.77 4.00 3.79
C TRP A 181 -10.20 4.44 3.38
N GLY A 182 -11.23 3.69 3.80
CA GLY A 182 -12.62 4.09 3.62
C GLY A 182 -13.07 5.17 4.60
N SER A 183 -14.31 5.61 4.46
CA SER A 183 -14.96 6.55 5.39
C SER A 183 -16.37 6.10 5.73
N MET A 184 -16.80 6.42 6.96
CA MET A 184 -18.12 6.14 7.48
C MET A 184 -18.78 7.42 8.00
N CYS A 185 -20.08 7.59 7.78
CA CYS A 185 -20.84 8.75 8.24
C CYS A 185 -22.22 8.32 8.72
N TYR A 186 -22.74 8.94 9.78
CA TYR A 186 -24.10 8.72 10.25
C TYR A 186 -25.09 9.57 9.45
N ASP A 187 -25.98 8.90 8.72
CA ASP A 187 -27.14 9.51 8.08
C ASP A 187 -28.27 9.61 9.09
N ARG A 188 -28.42 10.80 9.67
CA ARG A 188 -29.34 11.06 10.78
C ARG A 188 -30.81 10.89 10.39
N LYS A 189 -31.19 11.19 9.14
CA LYS A 189 -32.56 11.07 8.66
C LYS A 189 -33.02 9.61 8.67
N ASN A 190 -32.17 8.73 8.16
CA ASN A 190 -32.49 7.30 8.01
C ASN A 190 -31.95 6.43 9.15
N LYS A 191 -31.26 7.02 10.14
CA LYS A 191 -30.73 6.35 11.33
C LYS A 191 -29.81 5.17 11.02
N GLN A 192 -28.90 5.41 10.08
CA GLN A 192 -28.00 4.39 9.54
C GLN A 192 -26.62 4.98 9.29
N PHE A 193 -25.59 4.15 9.26
CA PHE A 193 -24.27 4.57 8.82
C PHE A 193 -24.05 4.23 7.35
N VAL A 194 -23.52 5.18 6.59
CA VAL A 194 -23.05 4.98 5.22
C VAL A 194 -21.54 4.78 5.27
N LEU A 195 -21.06 3.72 4.64
CA LEU A 195 -19.65 3.43 4.43
C LEU A 195 -19.37 3.44 2.92
N PHE A 196 -18.32 4.15 2.51
CA PHE A 196 -17.90 4.22 1.11
C PHE A 196 -16.39 4.37 0.97
N GLY A 197 -15.89 3.93 -0.19
CA GLY A 197 -14.49 4.04 -0.57
C GLY A 197 -13.58 3.14 0.26
N GLY A 198 -12.29 3.39 0.13
CA GLY A 198 -11.26 2.51 0.65
C GLY A 198 -10.94 1.36 -0.29
N GLY A 199 -9.82 0.68 -0.04
CA GLY A 199 -9.32 -0.40 -0.89
C GLY A 199 -8.85 -1.59 -0.08
N ASN A 200 -7.97 -2.40 -0.68
CA ASN A 200 -7.37 -3.60 -0.08
C ASN A 200 -8.39 -4.73 0.19
N ILE A 201 -9.43 -4.80 -0.65
CA ILE A 201 -10.45 -5.87 -0.61
C ILE A 201 -10.59 -6.55 -1.97
N GLN A 202 -11.13 -7.76 -1.98
CA GLN A 202 -11.11 -8.65 -3.15
C GLN A 202 -12.41 -8.57 -3.97
N THR A 203 -12.89 -7.35 -4.26
CA THR A 203 -14.01 -7.14 -5.19
C THR A 203 -13.51 -6.86 -6.62
N PRO A 204 -14.31 -7.10 -7.67
CA PRO A 204 -13.94 -6.71 -9.03
C PRO A 204 -13.62 -5.21 -9.20
N ARG A 205 -14.09 -4.35 -8.30
CA ARG A 205 -13.81 -2.91 -8.32
C ARG A 205 -12.56 -2.52 -7.53
N GLY A 206 -12.03 -3.40 -6.68
CA GLY A 206 -10.94 -3.10 -5.73
C GLY A 206 -11.36 -2.27 -4.52
N ASP A 207 -12.65 -1.94 -4.39
CA ASP A 207 -13.26 -1.15 -3.32
C ASP A 207 -14.57 -1.81 -2.81
N PRO A 208 -15.10 -1.45 -1.63
CA PRO A 208 -16.31 -2.09 -1.07
C PRO A 208 -17.60 -1.68 -1.78
N GLY A 209 -17.58 -0.61 -2.59
CA GLY A 209 -18.77 0.11 -3.00
C GLY A 209 -19.46 0.76 -1.80
N THR A 210 -20.78 0.92 -1.88
CA THR A 210 -21.57 1.52 -0.80
C THR A 210 -22.13 0.45 0.13
N TRP A 211 -21.89 0.63 1.43
CA TRP A 211 -22.45 -0.22 2.47
C TRP A 211 -23.25 0.62 3.45
N ILE A 212 -24.32 0.02 3.97
CA ILE A 212 -25.19 0.61 4.97
C ILE A 212 -25.16 -0.27 6.22
N TYR A 213 -24.95 0.34 7.38
CA TYR A 213 -25.13 -0.32 8.67
C TYR A 213 -26.36 0.23 9.37
N SER A 214 -27.27 -0.66 9.78
CA SER A 214 -28.38 -0.32 10.65
C SER A 214 -28.02 -0.68 12.10
N PRO A 215 -27.91 0.31 13.02
CA PRO A 215 -27.70 0.02 14.44
C PRO A 215 -28.85 -0.75 15.07
N ALA A 216 -30.10 -0.45 14.68
CA ALA A 216 -31.29 -1.12 15.22
C ALA A 216 -31.33 -2.61 14.88
N GLY A 217 -30.94 -2.99 13.66
CA GLY A 217 -30.87 -4.38 13.22
C GLY A 217 -29.51 -5.04 13.40
N ASN A 218 -28.49 -4.30 13.86
CA ASN A 218 -27.08 -4.71 13.91
C ASN A 218 -26.63 -5.47 12.63
N THR A 219 -26.90 -4.87 11.47
CA THR A 219 -26.72 -5.55 10.18
C THR A 219 -26.10 -4.62 9.16
N TRP A 220 -25.08 -5.11 8.45
CA TRP A 220 -24.53 -4.46 7.26
C TRP A 220 -25.22 -4.98 5.99
N THR A 221 -25.55 -4.07 5.08
CA THR A 221 -26.13 -4.39 3.77
C THR A 221 -25.37 -3.63 2.68
N GLN A 222 -24.89 -4.37 1.67
CA GLN A 222 -24.31 -3.74 0.49
C GLN A 222 -25.42 -3.11 -0.36
N ARG A 223 -25.23 -1.86 -0.77
CA ARG A 223 -26.12 -1.17 -1.71
C ARG A 223 -25.47 -1.15 -3.08
N LYS A 224 -26.10 -1.85 -4.03
CA LYS A 224 -25.73 -1.78 -5.44
C LYS A 224 -26.40 -0.54 -6.03
N THR A 225 -25.58 0.40 -6.47
CA THR A 225 -26.02 1.65 -7.08
C THR A 225 -25.62 1.64 -8.56
N THR A 226 -26.50 2.13 -9.43
CA THR A 226 -26.21 2.25 -10.87
C THR A 226 -25.26 3.41 -11.16
N VAL A 227 -25.32 4.45 -10.34
CA VAL A 227 -24.44 5.61 -10.32
C VAL A 227 -23.77 5.67 -8.95
N GLN A 228 -22.45 5.87 -8.92
CA GLN A 228 -21.66 6.05 -7.70
C GLN A 228 -20.34 6.76 -8.00
N PRO A 229 -19.70 7.35 -6.98
CA PRO A 229 -18.37 7.90 -7.14
C PRO A 229 -17.40 6.80 -7.61
N PRO A 230 -16.39 7.16 -8.43
CA PRO A 230 -15.31 6.23 -8.74
C PRO A 230 -14.54 5.84 -7.48
N GLN A 231 -13.87 4.70 -7.54
CA GLN A 231 -13.09 4.14 -6.44
C GLN A 231 -12.06 5.14 -5.96
N ARG A 232 -11.97 5.29 -4.65
CA ARG A 232 -11.13 6.29 -3.99
C ARG A 232 -10.87 5.88 -2.56
N ALA A 233 -9.73 6.29 -2.07
CA ALA A 233 -9.31 6.17 -0.69
C ALA A 233 -9.15 7.55 -0.07
N ASN A 234 -9.14 7.62 1.26
CA ASN A 234 -8.89 8.84 2.02
C ASN A 234 -9.79 10.05 1.69
N SER A 235 -11.02 9.79 1.23
CA SER A 235 -12.10 10.77 1.08
C SER A 235 -13.03 10.74 2.29
N ARG A 236 -13.33 11.89 2.90
CA ARG A 236 -14.22 11.95 4.07
C ARG A 236 -15.69 12.05 3.63
N LEU A 237 -16.57 11.28 4.26
CA LEU A 237 -18.02 11.46 4.24
C LEU A 237 -18.45 12.40 5.37
N VAL A 238 -19.43 13.27 5.13
CA VAL A 238 -20.06 14.10 6.16
C VAL A 238 -21.55 14.26 5.88
N TYR A 239 -22.38 14.31 6.90
CA TYR A 239 -23.83 14.46 6.74
C TYR A 239 -24.24 15.93 6.77
N ASP A 240 -25.00 16.36 5.77
CA ASP A 240 -25.70 17.64 5.72
C ASP A 240 -27.15 17.41 6.19
N PRO A 241 -27.50 17.80 7.44
CA PRO A 241 -28.83 17.64 7.99
C PRO A 241 -29.87 18.64 7.44
N VAL A 242 -29.46 19.69 6.74
CA VAL A 242 -30.39 20.65 6.12
C VAL A 242 -30.94 20.08 4.83
N ASN A 243 -30.08 19.47 4.02
CA ASN A 243 -30.45 18.87 2.74
C ASN A 243 -30.72 17.37 2.84
N GLU A 244 -30.52 16.77 4.01
CA GLU A 244 -30.68 15.34 4.30
C GLU A 244 -29.81 14.44 3.40
N LYS A 245 -28.58 14.86 3.09
CA LYS A 245 -27.64 14.12 2.22
C LYS A 245 -26.30 13.87 2.91
N VAL A 246 -25.63 12.79 2.54
CA VAL A 246 -24.20 12.63 2.82
C VAL A 246 -23.39 13.27 1.70
N VAL A 247 -22.37 14.06 2.02
CA VAL A 247 -21.47 14.73 1.08
C VAL A 247 -20.10 14.06 1.11
N LEU A 248 -19.49 13.93 -0.06
CA LEU A 248 -18.14 13.42 -0.27
C LEU A 248 -17.36 14.40 -1.16
N PHE A 249 -16.08 14.62 -0.85
CA PHE A 249 -15.18 15.42 -1.68
C PHE A 249 -13.83 14.72 -1.90
N GLY A 250 -13.28 14.88 -3.10
CA GLY A 250 -11.91 14.50 -3.44
C GLY A 250 -11.57 13.04 -3.13
N GLY A 251 -10.34 12.80 -2.67
CA GLY A 251 -9.81 11.47 -2.41
C GLY A 251 -8.72 11.04 -3.39
N ASP A 252 -8.19 9.86 -3.12
CA ASP A 252 -7.00 9.30 -3.77
C ASP A 252 -7.38 8.04 -4.56
N GLN A 253 -7.24 8.06 -5.88
CA GLN A 253 -7.45 6.90 -6.74
C GLN A 253 -6.20 6.03 -6.89
N LEU A 254 -5.15 6.29 -6.10
CA LEU A 254 -3.86 5.61 -6.06
C LEU A 254 -2.92 5.99 -7.22
N ASP A 255 -3.46 6.45 -8.36
CA ASP A 255 -2.72 7.01 -9.49
C ASP A 255 -3.00 8.52 -9.72
N GLN A 256 -4.11 9.03 -9.18
CA GLN A 256 -4.50 10.44 -9.26
C GLN A 256 -5.30 10.90 -8.04
N LEU A 257 -5.18 12.19 -7.69
CA LEU A 257 -6.05 12.86 -6.70
C LEU A 257 -7.23 13.52 -7.38
N LEU A 258 -8.38 13.52 -6.71
CA LEU A 258 -9.65 14.03 -7.21
C LEU A 258 -10.04 15.37 -6.57
N SER A 259 -10.86 16.13 -7.29
CA SER A 259 -11.51 17.39 -6.85
C SER A 259 -13.02 17.40 -7.12
N ASP A 260 -13.65 16.24 -7.25
CA ASP A 260 -15.09 16.14 -7.46
C ASP A 260 -15.86 16.14 -6.13
N THR A 261 -17.12 16.60 -6.18
CA THR A 261 -18.06 16.54 -5.07
C THR A 261 -19.20 15.59 -5.42
N TRP A 262 -19.58 14.74 -4.47
CA TRP A 262 -20.68 13.79 -4.61
C TRP A 262 -21.62 13.91 -3.43
N THR A 263 -22.90 13.61 -3.67
CA THR A 263 -23.91 13.48 -2.62
C THR A 263 -24.60 12.14 -2.68
N PHE A 264 -24.95 11.60 -1.52
CA PHE A 264 -25.74 10.38 -1.38
C PHE A 264 -27.06 10.68 -0.68
N ASP A 265 -28.15 10.28 -1.33
CA ASP A 265 -29.47 10.20 -0.73
C ASP A 265 -29.61 8.88 0.01
N GLY A 266 -29.68 8.94 1.33
CA GLY A 266 -29.81 7.76 2.16
C GLY A 266 -31.18 7.08 2.13
N SER A 267 -32.23 7.79 1.73
CA SER A 267 -33.60 7.25 1.62
C SER A 267 -33.79 6.56 0.27
N ALA A 268 -33.29 7.17 -0.82
CA ALA A 268 -33.34 6.59 -2.16
C ALA A 268 -32.17 5.62 -2.44
N HIS A 269 -31.12 5.66 -1.63
CA HIS A 269 -29.84 4.97 -1.84
C HIS A 269 -29.19 5.32 -3.19
N LEU A 270 -29.22 6.60 -3.57
CA LEU A 270 -28.71 7.10 -4.85
C LEU A 270 -27.57 8.08 -4.64
N TRP A 271 -26.49 7.90 -5.43
CA TRP A 271 -25.45 8.91 -5.55
C TRP A 271 -25.73 9.86 -6.71
N GLU A 272 -25.38 11.13 -6.52
CA GLU A 272 -25.36 12.17 -7.55
C GLU A 272 -24.02 12.90 -7.49
N GLN A 273 -23.40 13.14 -8.65
CA GLN A 273 -22.25 14.03 -8.73
C GLN A 273 -22.74 15.48 -8.65
N CYS A 274 -22.29 16.21 -7.65
CA CYS A 274 -22.62 17.62 -7.50
C CYS A 274 -21.68 18.45 -8.38
N LYS A 275 -22.22 19.00 -9.47
CA LYS A 275 -21.49 19.91 -10.37
C LYS A 275 -21.45 21.30 -9.75
N VAL A 276 -20.26 21.71 -9.33
CA VAL A 276 -19.96 23.04 -8.79
C VAL A 276 -19.31 23.91 -9.87
N PRO A 277 -19.33 25.25 -9.80
CA PRO A 277 -18.64 26.12 -10.77
C PRO A 277 -17.12 26.19 -10.51
N THR A 278 -16.72 26.15 -9.25
CA THR A 278 -15.33 26.19 -8.77
C THR A 278 -15.17 25.13 -7.69
N SER A 279 -14.05 24.41 -7.70
CA SER A 279 -13.76 23.35 -6.73
C SER A 279 -12.47 23.64 -5.97
N PRO A 280 -12.31 23.18 -4.71
CA PRO A 280 -10.99 23.15 -4.08
C PRO A 280 -10.02 22.28 -4.90
N ALA A 281 -8.72 22.59 -4.84
CA ALA A 281 -7.70 21.81 -5.58
C ALA A 281 -7.70 20.31 -5.18
N PRO A 282 -7.33 19.40 -6.10
CA PRO A 282 -7.36 17.96 -5.85
C PRO A 282 -6.56 17.56 -4.62
N ARG A 283 -7.15 16.71 -3.77
CA ARG A 283 -6.55 16.32 -2.49
C ARG A 283 -7.19 15.11 -1.87
N ALA A 284 -6.48 14.51 -0.92
CA ALA A 284 -6.99 13.46 -0.03
C ALA A 284 -6.54 13.73 1.42
N GLY A 285 -7.07 12.97 2.38
CA GLY A 285 -6.70 13.10 3.79
C GLY A 285 -7.09 14.44 4.44
N HIS A 286 -7.98 15.21 3.81
CA HIS A 286 -8.54 16.41 4.41
C HIS A 286 -9.56 16.04 5.49
N ALA A 287 -9.81 16.95 6.43
CA ALA A 287 -10.98 16.84 7.30
C ALA A 287 -12.22 17.37 6.56
N MET A 288 -13.38 16.78 6.79
CA MET A 288 -14.68 17.38 6.48
C MET A 288 -15.59 17.35 7.69
N LEU A 289 -16.24 18.47 7.98
CA LEU A 289 -17.03 18.70 9.18
C LEU A 289 -18.33 19.42 8.83
N TRP A 290 -19.44 19.07 9.47
CA TRP A 290 -20.67 19.87 9.39
C TRP A 290 -20.58 21.01 10.39
N LEU A 291 -20.73 22.27 9.94
CA LEU A 291 -20.79 23.45 10.80
C LEU A 291 -22.25 23.70 11.24
N PRO A 292 -22.65 23.37 12.49
CA PRO A 292 -24.05 23.46 12.90
C PRO A 292 -24.64 24.87 12.83
N ARG A 293 -23.86 25.93 13.11
CA ARG A 293 -24.37 27.31 13.06
C ARG A 293 -24.38 27.86 11.66
N ALA A 294 -23.29 27.69 10.92
CA ALA A 294 -23.20 28.16 9.55
C ALA A 294 -24.10 27.38 8.58
N LYS A 295 -24.50 26.15 8.94
CA LYS A 295 -25.26 25.23 8.08
C LYS A 295 -24.54 24.93 6.76
N LYS A 296 -23.22 24.74 6.85
CA LYS A 296 -22.34 24.44 5.71
C LYS A 296 -21.41 23.29 6.06
N VAL A 297 -20.91 22.60 5.04
CA VAL A 297 -19.81 21.64 5.20
C VAL A 297 -18.48 22.39 5.12
N LEU A 298 -17.60 22.20 6.09
CA LEU A 298 -16.23 22.70 6.06
C LEU A 298 -15.26 21.62 5.62
N MET A 299 -14.29 21.97 4.77
CA MET A 299 -13.12 21.17 4.46
C MET A 299 -11.85 21.85 4.97
N LEU A 300 -10.96 21.08 5.61
CA LEU A 300 -9.66 21.55 6.11
C LEU A 300 -8.48 20.71 5.59
N GLY A 301 -7.48 21.39 5.03
CA GLY A 301 -6.16 20.82 4.75
C GLY A 301 -6.17 19.68 3.72
N GLY A 302 -5.39 18.63 4.00
CA GLY A 302 -5.17 17.47 3.15
C GLY A 302 -3.75 17.39 2.58
N TYR A 303 -3.52 16.38 1.74
CA TYR A 303 -2.25 16.15 1.07
C TYR A 303 -2.39 16.08 -0.46
N GLY A 304 -1.27 16.35 -1.12
CA GLY A 304 -1.03 16.21 -2.57
C GLY A 304 0.04 15.16 -2.86
N TYR A 305 0.41 14.98 -4.12
CA TYR A 305 1.48 14.06 -4.52
C TYR A 305 2.84 14.74 -4.63
N THR A 306 3.89 13.94 -4.51
CA THR A 306 5.19 14.26 -5.12
C THR A 306 5.51 13.26 -6.23
N SER A 307 6.58 13.55 -6.99
CA SER A 307 7.09 12.68 -8.05
C SER A 307 8.47 12.07 -7.72
N THR A 308 8.77 11.91 -6.43
CA THR A 308 10.00 11.22 -5.99
C THR A 308 10.05 9.76 -6.47
N THR A 309 11.25 9.21 -6.62
CA THR A 309 11.48 7.78 -6.82
C THR A 309 11.96 7.06 -5.55
N GLY A 310 12.05 7.79 -4.42
CA GLY A 310 12.42 7.25 -3.11
C GLY A 310 11.28 6.52 -2.39
N TYR A 311 11.62 5.85 -1.30
CA TYR A 311 10.71 5.04 -0.48
C TYR A 311 9.84 5.86 0.52
N VAL A 312 8.58 5.44 0.72
CA VAL A 312 7.52 5.85 1.69
C VAL A 312 7.28 7.32 1.94
N GLU A 313 8.23 8.03 2.55
CA GLU A 313 7.91 9.27 3.26
C GLU A 313 7.72 10.45 2.33
N ASN A 314 8.24 10.33 1.10
CA ASN A 314 8.22 11.43 0.15
C ASN A 314 7.18 11.26 -0.96
N LEU A 315 6.38 10.19 -1.02
CA LEU A 315 5.40 10.00 -2.13
C LEU A 315 4.24 11.01 -2.11
N TYR A 316 4.07 11.68 -0.97
CA TYR A 316 3.01 12.63 -0.71
C TYR A 316 3.60 13.86 -0.04
N ARG A 317 2.93 15.00 -0.22
CA ARG A 317 3.28 16.28 0.40
C ARG A 317 2.06 16.85 1.06
N ARG A 318 2.26 17.53 2.17
CA ARG A 318 1.20 18.32 2.79
C ARG A 318 0.79 19.47 1.87
N LEU A 319 -0.52 19.75 1.78
CA LEU A 319 -1.03 20.95 1.14
C LEU A 319 -1.06 22.12 2.13
N PRO A 320 -1.02 23.38 1.65
CA PRO A 320 -1.37 24.53 2.47
C PRO A 320 -2.66 24.30 3.27
N LEU A 321 -2.69 24.76 4.51
CA LEU A 321 -3.93 24.70 5.28
C LEU A 321 -4.91 25.74 4.71
N GLU A 322 -6.08 25.26 4.34
CA GLU A 322 -7.15 26.04 3.75
C GLU A 322 -8.47 25.64 4.43
N ALA A 323 -9.35 26.61 4.63
CA ALA A 323 -10.72 26.39 5.09
C ALA A 323 -11.68 26.72 3.95
N TRP A 324 -12.34 25.69 3.42
CA TRP A 324 -13.33 25.82 2.35
C TRP A 324 -14.71 25.46 2.90
N ALA A 325 -15.71 26.30 2.67
CA ALA A 325 -17.10 26.03 3.00
C ALA A 325 -17.88 25.60 1.75
N PHE A 326 -18.65 24.54 1.88
CA PHE A 326 -19.57 24.05 0.86
C PHE A 326 -21.01 24.28 1.30
N ASP A 327 -21.74 24.97 0.45
CA ASP A 327 -23.18 25.15 0.54
C ASP A 327 -23.83 24.23 -0.50
N LEU A 328 -24.46 23.16 -0.05
CA LEU A 328 -25.06 22.17 -0.92
C LEU A 328 -26.32 22.70 -1.64
N ALA A 329 -27.11 23.55 -0.98
CA ALA A 329 -28.30 24.13 -1.60
C ALA A 329 -27.91 25.04 -2.76
N ALA A 330 -26.84 25.83 -2.60
CA ALA A 330 -26.27 26.66 -3.65
C ALA A 330 -25.30 25.92 -4.58
N ARG A 331 -24.95 24.66 -4.28
CA ARG A 331 -23.96 23.82 -4.99
C ARG A 331 -22.65 24.56 -5.26
N ARG A 332 -22.08 25.20 -4.22
CA ARG A 332 -20.87 26.02 -4.35
C ARG A 332 -19.89 25.80 -3.22
N TRP A 333 -18.61 25.79 -3.58
CA TRP A 333 -17.49 25.93 -2.65
C TRP A 333 -17.05 27.38 -2.60
N GLU A 334 -16.78 27.87 -1.39
CA GLU A 334 -16.23 29.19 -1.15
C GLU A 334 -15.07 29.07 -0.16
N LEU A 335 -13.93 29.67 -0.48
CA LEU A 335 -12.79 29.70 0.40
C LEU A 335 -13.04 30.70 1.53
N VAL A 336 -13.06 30.22 2.77
CA VAL A 336 -13.21 31.04 3.97
C VAL A 336 -11.88 31.68 4.32
N ARG A 337 -10.79 30.90 4.29
CA ARG A 337 -9.45 31.44 4.58
C ARG A 337 -8.35 30.53 4.04
N TYR A 338 -7.32 31.16 3.46
CA TYR A 338 -6.04 30.53 3.16
C TYR A 338 -5.05 30.81 4.31
N PHE A 339 -4.61 29.77 5.02
CA PHE A 339 -3.63 29.90 6.12
C PHE A 339 -2.19 29.66 5.67
N GLY A 340 -2.00 28.96 4.54
CA GLY A 340 -0.67 28.65 4.03
C GLY A 340 0.02 27.52 4.81
N VAL A 341 1.35 27.52 4.73
CA VAL A 341 2.25 26.62 5.48
C VAL A 341 3.01 27.46 6.50
N GLY A 342 3.09 27.01 7.76
CA GLY A 342 3.65 27.82 8.84
C GLY A 342 3.43 27.23 10.23
N ARG A 343 3.97 27.91 11.24
CA ARG A 343 3.96 27.49 12.65
C ARG A 343 2.75 27.99 13.44
N ASP A 344 1.95 28.91 12.87
CA ASP A 344 0.83 29.58 13.53
C ASP A 344 -0.53 28.92 13.21
N GLN A 345 -0.49 27.68 12.72
CA GLN A 345 -1.65 26.90 12.31
C GLN A 345 -1.40 25.39 12.52
N PRO A 346 -2.45 24.56 12.55
CA PRO A 346 -2.27 23.11 12.63
C PRO A 346 -1.52 22.55 11.43
N GLU A 347 -0.60 21.63 11.72
CA GLU A 347 0.12 20.87 10.71
C GLU A 347 -0.53 19.51 10.46
N GLY A 348 -1.15 19.32 9.29
CA GLY A 348 -1.69 18.02 8.90
C GLY A 348 -0.60 17.02 8.51
N PRO A 349 -0.89 15.71 8.56
CA PRO A 349 0.01 14.70 8.02
C PRO A 349 0.17 14.85 6.50
N ASN A 350 1.28 14.35 5.96
CA ASN A 350 1.59 14.44 4.54
C ASN A 350 0.99 13.30 3.71
N ASN A 351 0.52 12.20 4.31
CA ASN A 351 0.06 11.01 3.60
C ASN A 351 -1.21 10.39 4.23
N PHE A 352 -1.89 11.12 5.13
CA PHE A 352 -2.99 10.58 5.91
C PHE A 352 -4.03 11.65 6.29
N PHE A 353 -5.01 11.33 7.15
CA PHE A 353 -6.10 12.24 7.52
C PHE A 353 -5.69 13.30 8.55
N LEU A 354 -6.17 14.53 8.34
CA LEU A 354 -6.21 15.55 9.38
C LEU A 354 -7.35 15.24 10.37
N SER A 355 -7.01 14.98 11.63
CA SER A 355 -7.98 14.72 12.70
C SER A 355 -8.61 16.02 13.19
N ALA A 356 -9.92 16.16 13.05
CA ALA A 356 -10.66 17.34 13.48
C ALA A 356 -12.06 16.97 13.97
N ALA A 357 -12.61 17.79 14.87
CA ALA A 357 -14.00 17.73 15.31
C ALA A 357 -14.54 19.15 15.55
N VAL A 358 -15.86 19.29 15.54
CA VAL A 358 -16.55 20.58 15.69
C VAL A 358 -17.67 20.46 16.72
N ASP A 359 -17.89 21.51 17.51
CA ASP A 359 -18.99 21.63 18.45
C ASP A 359 -20.23 22.32 17.85
N GLU A 360 -21.27 22.53 18.66
CA GLU A 360 -22.50 23.21 18.22
C GLU A 360 -22.34 24.70 17.89
N GLU A 361 -21.20 25.31 18.21
CA GLU A 361 -20.92 26.74 18.03
C GLU A 361 -19.92 27.01 16.89
N ASP A 362 -19.63 26.01 16.07
CA ASP A 362 -18.61 26.04 15.02
C ASP A 362 -17.18 26.26 15.56
N ASN A 363 -16.91 25.90 16.82
CA ASN A 363 -15.53 25.80 17.33
C ASN A 363 -14.95 24.45 16.94
N ILE A 364 -13.78 24.48 16.32
CA ILE A 364 -13.11 23.32 15.78
C ILE A 364 -11.88 23.02 16.60
N VAL A 365 -11.73 21.76 17.02
CA VAL A 365 -10.46 21.23 17.53
C VAL A 365 -9.80 20.41 16.43
N VAL A 366 -8.52 20.68 16.19
CA VAL A 366 -7.67 19.93 15.26
C VAL A 366 -6.50 19.33 16.02
N GLN A 367 -6.27 18.03 15.84
CA GLN A 367 -5.04 17.38 16.26
C GLN A 367 -4.08 17.31 15.07
N GLY A 368 -3.14 18.25 15.02
CA GLY A 368 -2.05 18.26 14.05
C GLY A 368 -0.84 17.46 14.53
N THR A 369 0.09 17.26 13.61
CA THR A 369 1.45 16.72 13.89
C THR A 369 2.28 17.66 14.76
N ASN A 370 1.94 18.96 14.80
CA ASN A 370 2.60 19.98 15.60
C ASN A 370 1.84 20.36 16.90
N GLY A 371 0.78 19.61 17.27
CA GLY A 371 0.01 19.79 18.51
C GLY A 371 -1.50 19.94 18.31
N THR A 372 -2.19 20.26 19.39
CA THR A 372 -3.64 20.51 19.41
C THR A 372 -3.93 21.98 19.15
N TRP A 373 -4.90 22.26 18.28
CA TRP A 373 -5.29 23.61 17.88
C TRP A 373 -6.79 23.80 17.98
N THR A 374 -7.23 25.03 18.23
CA THR A 374 -8.63 25.42 18.19
C THR A 374 -8.86 26.63 17.28
N CYS A 375 -10.03 26.70 16.64
CA CYS A 375 -10.46 27.84 15.84
C CYS A 375 -11.98 27.90 15.78
N ARG A 376 -12.57 29.08 16.04
CA ARG A 376 -13.98 29.33 15.69
C ARG A 376 -14.07 29.70 14.21
N ILE A 377 -14.80 28.92 13.42
CA ILE A 377 -14.99 29.22 11.99
C ILE A 377 -16.24 30.07 11.77
N ASP A 378 -16.07 31.17 11.06
CA ASP A 378 -17.15 31.99 10.50
C ASP A 378 -17.15 31.82 8.98
N ALA A 379 -17.96 30.87 8.50
CA ALA A 379 -18.07 30.52 7.08
C ALA A 379 -18.87 31.54 6.25
N ASN A 380 -19.37 32.63 6.87
CA ASN A 380 -20.00 33.74 6.16
C ASN A 380 -18.99 34.76 5.67
N ARG A 381 -17.75 34.73 6.18
CA ARG A 381 -16.63 35.58 5.73
C ARG A 381 -15.86 34.96 4.57
N ALA A 382 -16.56 34.35 3.63
CA ALA A 382 -15.92 33.79 2.45
C ALA A 382 -15.26 34.89 1.60
N ASP A 383 -14.09 34.57 1.05
CA ASP A 383 -13.28 35.45 0.21
C ASP A 383 -13.44 35.03 -1.26
N GLY A 384 -14.20 35.81 -2.03
CA GLY A 384 -14.47 35.54 -3.44
C GLY A 384 -13.23 35.60 -4.32
N ASP A 385 -12.32 36.54 -4.06
CA ASP A 385 -11.09 36.70 -4.84
C ASP A 385 -10.13 35.54 -4.56
N ALA A 386 -9.99 35.14 -3.29
CA ALA A 386 -9.20 33.98 -2.93
C ALA A 386 -9.84 32.67 -3.42
N THR A 387 -11.17 32.58 -3.44
CA THR A 387 -11.91 31.46 -4.07
C THR A 387 -11.55 31.33 -5.54
N ALA A 388 -11.54 32.44 -6.29
CA ALA A 388 -11.16 32.44 -7.70
C ALA A 388 -9.67 32.11 -7.90
N LYS A 389 -8.79 32.59 -7.01
CA LYS A 389 -7.34 32.38 -7.08
C LYS A 389 -6.91 30.94 -6.79
N TYR A 390 -7.44 30.33 -5.73
CA TYR A 390 -7.00 29.01 -5.25
C TYR A 390 -7.95 27.87 -5.66
N GLY A 391 -9.15 28.22 -6.14
CA GLY A 391 -10.07 27.26 -6.73
C GLY A 391 -9.59 26.77 -8.10
N VAL A 392 -10.03 25.57 -8.45
CA VAL A 392 -9.75 24.93 -9.73
C VAL A 392 -11.03 24.66 -10.51
N LYS A 393 -10.88 24.37 -11.79
CA LYS A 393 -12.00 23.92 -12.61
C LYS A 393 -12.54 22.58 -12.06
N PRO A 394 -13.86 22.37 -12.05
CA PRO A 394 -14.44 21.09 -11.65
C PRO A 394 -13.87 19.94 -12.46
N GLY A 395 -13.56 18.82 -11.80
CA GLY A 395 -12.98 17.64 -12.45
C GLY A 395 -11.47 17.72 -12.68
N THR A 396 -10.78 18.75 -12.17
CA THR A 396 -9.31 18.78 -12.14
C THR A 396 -8.78 17.59 -11.35
N VAL A 397 -7.67 17.02 -11.78
CA VAL A 397 -6.97 15.93 -11.09
C VAL A 397 -5.49 16.25 -10.95
N GLU A 398 -4.85 15.72 -9.91
CA GLU A 398 -3.39 15.77 -9.75
C GLU A 398 -2.81 14.38 -10.03
N ARG A 399 -1.77 14.30 -10.86
CA ARG A 399 -1.03 13.06 -11.16
C ARG A 399 0.44 13.22 -10.85
N ARG A 400 1.12 12.11 -10.58
CA ARG A 400 2.58 12.08 -10.51
C ARG A 400 3.16 12.28 -11.91
N THR A 401 4.33 12.90 -11.95
CA THR A 401 5.06 13.23 -13.18
C THR A 401 6.40 12.50 -13.22
N GLY A 402 7.20 12.75 -14.25
CA GLY A 402 8.53 12.14 -14.35
C GLY A 402 8.43 10.62 -14.57
N PRO A 403 9.23 9.80 -13.89
CA PRO A 403 9.24 8.34 -14.07
C PRO A 403 7.91 7.62 -13.85
N HIS A 404 6.93 8.27 -13.23
CA HIS A 404 5.57 7.76 -13.00
C HIS A 404 4.60 8.05 -14.15
N ASP A 405 4.97 8.94 -15.08
CA ASP A 405 4.15 9.32 -16.23
C ASP A 405 4.64 8.59 -17.49
N PRO A 406 3.80 7.77 -18.16
CA PRO A 406 4.17 7.13 -19.42
C PRO A 406 4.70 8.10 -20.48
N ALA A 407 4.17 9.32 -20.56
CA ALA A 407 4.59 10.32 -21.54
C ALA A 407 6.02 10.82 -21.30
N TRP A 408 6.51 10.74 -20.06
CA TRP A 408 7.87 11.17 -19.73
C TRP A 408 8.92 10.37 -20.52
N TYR A 409 8.69 9.09 -20.80
CA TYR A 409 9.68 8.24 -21.47
C TYR A 409 9.95 8.62 -22.93
N THR A 410 9.07 9.38 -23.57
CA THR A 410 9.23 9.86 -24.95
C THR A 410 9.52 11.35 -25.03
N GLN A 411 9.09 12.14 -24.05
CA GLN A 411 9.26 13.59 -24.05
C GLN A 411 10.75 14.01 -24.02
N GLY A 412 11.20 14.72 -25.06
CA GLY A 412 12.56 15.25 -25.14
C GLY A 412 13.65 14.17 -25.29
N VAL A 413 13.26 12.96 -25.70
CA VAL A 413 14.19 11.85 -25.98
C VAL A 413 14.44 11.81 -27.49
N PRO A 414 15.71 11.79 -27.96
CA PRO A 414 16.02 11.64 -29.38
C PRO A 414 15.43 10.35 -29.96
N ALA A 415 15.15 10.37 -31.27
CA ALA A 415 14.70 9.21 -32.02
C ALA A 415 15.58 7.99 -31.70
N ALA A 416 14.94 6.82 -31.60
CA ALA A 416 15.68 5.59 -31.42
C ALA A 416 16.44 5.25 -32.70
N GLU A 417 17.64 4.73 -32.56
CA GLU A 417 18.51 4.31 -33.66
C GLU A 417 18.76 2.79 -33.57
N PRO A 418 17.80 1.92 -33.95
CA PRO A 418 17.94 0.48 -33.75
C PRO A 418 19.18 -0.11 -34.42
N GLY A 419 19.56 0.40 -35.60
CA GLY A 419 20.77 -0.04 -36.30
C GLY A 419 22.05 0.21 -35.48
N ALA A 420 22.15 1.36 -34.80
CA ALA A 420 23.28 1.67 -33.94
C ALA A 420 23.31 0.76 -32.69
N VAL A 421 22.15 0.46 -32.11
CA VAL A 421 22.05 -0.48 -30.99
C VAL A 421 22.50 -1.88 -31.40
N ILE A 422 22.03 -2.38 -32.54
CA ILE A 422 22.43 -3.69 -33.09
C ILE A 422 23.95 -3.72 -33.34
N ALA A 423 24.51 -2.68 -33.96
CA ALA A 423 25.95 -2.58 -34.19
C ALA A 423 26.73 -2.62 -32.87
N ALA A 424 26.27 -1.89 -31.84
CA ALA A 424 26.87 -1.88 -30.52
C ALA A 424 26.78 -3.23 -29.79
N LEU A 425 25.68 -3.97 -29.94
CA LEU A 425 25.54 -5.33 -29.38
C LEU A 425 26.47 -6.32 -30.09
N ASN A 426 26.62 -6.22 -31.41
CA ASN A 426 27.55 -7.06 -32.17
C ASN A 426 29.02 -6.76 -31.85
N ALA A 427 29.33 -5.54 -31.41
CA ALA A 427 30.67 -5.10 -31.03
C ALA A 427 31.04 -5.37 -29.55
N LEU A 428 30.17 -6.04 -28.77
CA LEU A 428 30.43 -6.27 -27.35
C LEU A 428 31.75 -7.02 -27.09
N PRO A 429 32.62 -6.58 -26.17
CA PRO A 429 33.80 -7.35 -25.81
C PRO A 429 33.42 -8.74 -25.27
N ALA A 430 34.20 -9.76 -25.66
CA ALA A 430 34.01 -11.12 -25.16
C ALA A 430 34.23 -11.17 -23.64
N ASN A 431 33.37 -11.93 -22.94
CA ASN A 431 33.47 -12.24 -21.52
C ASN A 431 33.53 -11.01 -20.60
N ARG A 432 32.97 -9.86 -21.02
CA ARG A 432 33.00 -8.61 -20.25
C ARG A 432 31.62 -7.97 -20.18
N TRP A 433 31.23 -7.55 -18.99
CA TRP A 433 29.99 -6.81 -18.76
C TRP A 433 30.07 -5.38 -19.31
N VAL A 434 29.03 -4.98 -20.02
CA VAL A 434 28.84 -3.62 -20.54
C VAL A 434 27.49 -3.07 -20.09
N GLN A 435 27.48 -1.91 -19.45
CA GLN A 435 26.24 -1.20 -19.12
C GLN A 435 25.70 -0.50 -20.38
N ARG A 436 24.39 -0.61 -20.63
CA ARG A 436 23.73 0.04 -21.76
C ARG A 436 23.46 1.53 -21.49
N PRO A 437 23.57 2.39 -22.51
CA PRO A 437 23.19 3.79 -22.40
C PRO A 437 21.67 3.94 -22.50
N THR A 438 21.01 4.35 -21.41
CA THR A 438 19.54 4.51 -21.38
C THR A 438 19.19 5.97 -21.07
N PRO A 439 18.61 6.74 -22.01
CA PRO A 439 18.42 8.19 -21.82
C PRO A 439 17.51 8.58 -20.67
N LYS A 440 16.47 7.77 -20.42
CA LYS A 440 15.53 7.97 -19.32
C LYS A 440 15.40 6.69 -18.52
N LEU A 441 16.03 6.70 -17.33
CA LEU A 441 16.00 5.60 -16.39
C LEU A 441 14.87 5.83 -15.36
N PRO A 442 13.96 4.85 -15.14
CA PRO A 442 12.88 4.98 -14.17
C PRO A 442 13.40 5.32 -12.75
N ARG A 443 14.47 4.63 -12.31
CA ARG A 443 15.11 4.77 -10.99
C ARG A 443 14.22 4.69 -9.72
N PRO A 444 13.04 4.03 -9.67
CA PRO A 444 12.50 3.64 -8.37
C PRO A 444 13.41 2.56 -7.76
N ASN A 445 13.43 2.48 -6.43
CA ASN A 445 14.11 1.38 -5.76
C ASN A 445 13.39 0.06 -6.08
N MET A 446 14.00 -0.82 -6.86
CA MET A 446 13.46 -2.15 -7.20
C MET A 446 14.23 -3.26 -6.48
N ASP A 447 14.59 -3.02 -5.21
CA ASP A 447 15.30 -3.98 -4.36
C ASP A 447 14.56 -5.31 -4.22
N TRP A 448 15.30 -6.37 -3.87
CA TRP A 448 14.75 -7.72 -3.69
C TRP A 448 14.02 -8.26 -4.93
N GLY A 449 14.42 -7.75 -6.10
CA GLY A 449 13.74 -7.91 -7.36
C GLY A 449 14.52 -8.71 -8.40
N SER A 450 13.79 -9.26 -9.37
CA SER A 450 14.33 -9.91 -10.57
C SER A 450 13.77 -9.24 -11.83
N ALA A 451 14.06 -9.79 -13.01
CA ALA A 451 13.52 -9.34 -14.29
C ALA A 451 13.38 -10.52 -15.25
N VAL A 452 12.55 -10.37 -16.27
CA VAL A 452 12.22 -11.43 -17.22
C VAL A 452 12.53 -10.95 -18.63
N PHE A 453 13.20 -11.77 -19.43
CA PHE A 453 13.30 -11.55 -20.87
C PHE A 453 12.09 -12.19 -21.57
N VAL A 454 11.47 -11.45 -22.49
CA VAL A 454 10.36 -11.89 -23.34
C VAL A 454 10.89 -11.97 -24.78
N PRO A 455 11.36 -13.16 -25.24
CA PRO A 455 12.06 -13.30 -26.51
C PRO A 455 11.24 -12.87 -27.73
N GLU A 456 9.93 -13.12 -27.72
CA GLU A 456 9.01 -12.81 -28.82
C GLU A 456 8.89 -11.30 -29.06
N ARG A 457 9.37 -10.47 -28.13
CA ARG A 457 9.20 -9.01 -28.15
C ARG A 457 10.49 -8.24 -28.10
N ASP A 458 11.64 -8.90 -27.93
CA ASP A 458 12.92 -8.25 -27.66
C ASP A 458 12.83 -7.31 -26.44
N GLN A 459 12.19 -7.77 -25.37
CA GLN A 459 11.90 -6.92 -24.21
C GLN A 459 12.38 -7.56 -22.91
N ILE A 460 12.93 -6.74 -22.02
CA ILE A 460 13.09 -7.08 -20.60
C ILE A 460 11.93 -6.43 -19.85
N VAL A 461 11.14 -7.23 -19.15
CA VAL A 461 10.04 -6.76 -18.31
C VAL A 461 10.43 -6.95 -16.85
N ARG A 462 10.33 -5.87 -16.08
CA ARG A 462 10.65 -5.86 -14.65
C ARG A 462 9.43 -5.46 -13.84
N PHE A 463 8.98 -6.37 -13.00
CA PHE A 463 7.96 -6.13 -11.98
C PHE A 463 8.46 -6.73 -10.68
N SER A 464 8.90 -5.87 -9.76
CA SER A 464 9.67 -6.27 -8.58
C SER A 464 9.69 -5.16 -7.54
N GLY A 465 10.10 -5.48 -6.33
CA GLY A 465 10.20 -4.55 -5.21
C GLY A 465 9.49 -5.09 -3.99
N GLY A 466 8.63 -4.24 -3.42
CA GLY A 466 7.79 -4.48 -2.27
C GLY A 466 8.35 -3.79 -1.03
N HIS A 467 8.29 -4.36 0.18
CA HIS A 467 8.61 -3.61 1.42
C HIS A 467 9.95 -2.86 1.33
N SER A 468 10.03 -1.59 1.73
CA SER A 468 11.28 -0.79 1.60
C SER A 468 11.75 -0.46 0.17
N ALA A 469 10.95 -0.80 -0.86
CA ALA A 469 11.23 -0.60 -2.28
C ALA A 469 10.01 -0.05 -3.05
N TYR A 470 9.79 -0.51 -4.29
CA TYR A 470 8.66 -0.16 -5.14
C TYR A 470 7.47 -1.10 -4.92
N SER A 471 6.28 -0.57 -4.59
CA SER A 471 5.04 -1.36 -4.39
C SER A 471 3.96 -1.11 -5.44
N GLY A 472 4.30 -0.37 -6.50
CA GLY A 472 3.31 0.03 -7.50
C GLY A 472 2.87 -1.09 -8.42
N THR A 473 1.86 -0.79 -9.23
CA THR A 473 1.23 -1.77 -10.14
C THR A 473 1.82 -1.80 -11.56
N ALA A 474 2.68 -0.84 -11.92
CA ALA A 474 3.23 -0.73 -13.27
C ALA A 474 4.56 -1.48 -13.43
N PRO A 475 4.67 -2.43 -14.37
CA PRO A 475 5.96 -2.99 -14.79
C PRO A 475 6.78 -1.97 -15.58
N GLN A 476 8.10 -2.06 -15.46
CA GLN A 476 9.04 -1.37 -16.34
C GLN A 476 9.33 -2.26 -17.55
N VAL A 477 9.22 -1.71 -18.76
CA VAL A 477 9.51 -2.43 -20.00
C VAL A 477 10.73 -1.80 -20.65
N TYR A 478 11.76 -2.59 -20.89
CA TYR A 478 12.96 -2.18 -21.60
C TYR A 478 12.99 -2.85 -22.97
N ASP A 479 13.06 -2.05 -24.03
CA ASP A 479 13.20 -2.54 -25.40
C ASP A 479 14.70 -2.63 -25.74
N VAL A 480 15.20 -3.86 -26.00
CA VAL A 480 16.63 -4.09 -26.25
C VAL A 480 17.08 -3.65 -27.64
N LYS A 481 16.15 -3.36 -28.56
CA LYS A 481 16.48 -2.86 -29.90
C LYS A 481 16.73 -1.36 -29.89
N THR A 482 16.22 -0.64 -28.88
CA THR A 482 16.28 0.82 -28.83
C THR A 482 17.00 1.36 -27.60
N ASP A 483 17.35 0.49 -26.65
CA ASP A 483 17.88 0.86 -25.32
C ASP A 483 16.97 1.88 -24.61
N ARG A 484 15.65 1.67 -24.64
CA ARG A 484 14.64 2.57 -24.05
C ARG A 484 13.78 1.87 -23.02
N TYR A 485 13.49 2.57 -21.92
CA TYR A 485 12.42 2.20 -20.98
C TYR A 485 11.09 2.81 -21.39
N THR A 486 10.01 2.13 -21.03
CA THR A 486 8.65 2.66 -20.93
C THR A 486 7.95 2.07 -19.71
N ILE A 487 6.83 2.68 -19.32
CA ILE A 487 5.81 2.06 -18.46
C ILE A 487 4.48 2.08 -19.21
N PRO A 488 3.63 1.05 -19.04
CA PRO A 488 2.37 0.93 -19.80
C PRO A 488 1.28 1.91 -19.34
N PHE A 489 1.33 2.36 -18.09
CA PHE A 489 0.34 3.21 -17.45
C PHE A 489 0.94 3.86 -16.20
N ALA A 490 0.29 4.91 -15.70
CA ALA A 490 0.67 5.52 -14.42
C ALA A 490 0.47 4.51 -13.28
N PRO A 491 1.48 4.27 -12.42
CA PRO A 491 1.39 3.29 -11.36
C PRO A 491 0.36 3.73 -10.32
N GLU A 492 -0.50 2.80 -9.92
CA GLU A 492 -1.21 2.92 -8.65
C GLU A 492 -0.23 2.57 -7.54
N LEU A 493 -0.17 3.41 -6.50
CA LEU A 493 0.69 3.20 -5.33
C LEU A 493 -0.18 3.02 -4.08
N PRO A 494 0.09 2.03 -3.21
CA PRO A 494 -0.64 1.91 -1.95
C PRO A 494 -0.36 3.12 -1.04
N ILE A 495 -1.39 3.57 -0.33
CA ILE A 495 -1.31 4.71 0.60
C ILE A 495 -0.58 4.29 1.88
N GLU A 496 0.10 5.24 2.53
CA GLU A 496 0.90 5.10 3.76
C GLU A 496 2.08 4.12 3.68
N TYR A 497 2.23 3.42 2.55
CA TYR A 497 3.03 2.23 2.40
C TYR A 497 2.79 1.17 3.49
N VAL A 498 2.75 -0.05 3.02
CA VAL A 498 2.48 -1.21 3.86
C VAL A 498 3.83 -1.63 4.44
N TYR A 499 4.15 -1.16 5.65
CA TYR A 499 5.45 -1.31 6.33
C TYR A 499 5.87 -2.75 6.66
N SER A 500 5.20 -3.78 6.14
CA SER A 500 5.77 -5.13 6.11
C SER A 500 5.35 -5.91 4.87
N ASN A 501 5.95 -7.08 4.76
CA ASN A 501 5.88 -7.97 3.62
C ASN A 501 4.51 -8.62 3.37
N ASP A 502 3.54 -8.51 4.29
CA ASP A 502 2.31 -9.33 4.27
C ASP A 502 1.00 -8.52 4.30
N GLN A 503 1.05 -7.19 4.31
CA GLN A 503 -0.06 -6.39 4.88
C GLN A 503 -1.07 -5.86 3.84
N VAL A 504 -0.83 -6.01 2.53
CA VAL A 504 -1.90 -5.92 1.54
C VAL A 504 -2.55 -7.30 1.41
N ARG A 505 -3.52 -7.61 2.27
CA ARG A 505 -4.34 -8.83 2.11
C ARG A 505 -5.28 -8.77 0.89
N GLY A 506 -5.47 -7.58 0.33
CA GLY A 506 -6.05 -7.38 -0.98
C GLY A 506 -5.00 -7.64 -2.06
N GLU A 507 -5.35 -8.44 -3.06
CA GLU A 507 -4.37 -8.83 -4.08
C GLU A 507 -4.21 -7.78 -5.19
N TRP A 508 -5.22 -6.93 -5.40
CA TRP A 508 -5.26 -6.01 -6.53
C TRP A 508 -5.75 -4.61 -6.20
N SER A 509 -5.41 -3.67 -7.08
CA SER A 509 -5.72 -2.25 -7.02
C SER A 509 -7.14 -1.91 -7.48
N PHE A 510 -7.50 -0.62 -7.52
CA PHE A 510 -8.79 -0.17 -8.04
C PHE A 510 -8.98 -0.49 -9.53
N GLN A 511 -7.88 -0.69 -10.26
CA GLN A 511 -7.89 -1.14 -11.65
C GLN A 511 -7.69 -2.66 -11.82
N GLY A 512 -7.79 -3.44 -10.74
CA GLY A 512 -7.65 -4.90 -10.80
C GLY A 512 -6.22 -5.38 -11.09
N ARG A 513 -5.22 -4.52 -10.88
CA ARG A 513 -3.80 -4.83 -11.13
C ARG A 513 -3.15 -5.37 -9.86
N PRO A 514 -2.26 -6.36 -9.94
CA PRO A 514 -1.64 -6.94 -8.76
C PRO A 514 -0.78 -5.91 -8.03
N TRP A 515 -0.84 -5.93 -6.71
CA TRP A 515 0.12 -5.19 -5.89
C TRP A 515 1.48 -5.87 -5.89
N MET A 516 2.53 -5.06 -5.91
CA MET A 516 3.87 -5.51 -5.58
C MET A 516 4.05 -5.46 -4.06
N THR A 517 3.98 -6.62 -3.42
CA THR A 517 4.03 -6.76 -1.96
C THR A 517 5.16 -7.70 -1.56
N GLY A 518 5.66 -7.57 -0.33
CA GLY A 518 6.69 -8.47 0.16
C GLY A 518 8.06 -8.20 -0.42
N HIS A 519 8.89 -9.23 -0.48
CA HIS A 519 10.11 -9.24 -1.27
C HIS A 519 9.90 -10.25 -2.39
N THR A 520 9.85 -9.83 -3.65
CA THR A 520 9.56 -10.74 -4.78
C THR A 520 10.80 -11.38 -5.34
N TYR A 521 11.24 -12.48 -4.73
CA TYR A 521 12.44 -13.21 -5.14
C TYR A 521 12.14 -14.18 -6.28
N LYS A 522 12.40 -13.77 -7.53
CA LYS A 522 12.22 -14.61 -8.74
C LYS A 522 10.84 -15.27 -8.86
N SER A 523 9.83 -14.62 -8.28
CA SER A 523 8.42 -14.96 -8.37
C SER A 523 7.76 -14.45 -9.66
N THR A 524 8.58 -13.97 -10.60
CA THR A 524 8.22 -13.63 -11.97
C THR A 524 8.94 -14.55 -12.97
N GLY A 525 8.27 -14.91 -14.06
CA GLY A 525 8.85 -15.67 -15.17
C GLY A 525 8.26 -15.29 -16.52
N HIS A 526 8.80 -15.84 -17.59
CA HIS A 526 8.21 -15.79 -18.93
C HIS A 526 7.44 -17.08 -19.23
N ASP A 527 6.31 -16.98 -19.91
CA ASP A 527 5.60 -18.15 -20.44
C ASP A 527 5.34 -17.99 -21.94
N VAL A 528 5.68 -19.04 -22.71
CA VAL A 528 5.60 -19.08 -24.18
C VAL A 528 4.16 -19.00 -24.73
N ASN A 529 3.16 -19.39 -23.94
CA ASN A 529 1.75 -19.33 -24.32
C ASN A 529 1.17 -17.94 -24.04
N VAL A 530 1.58 -17.34 -22.92
CA VAL A 530 1.19 -15.97 -22.54
C VAL A 530 1.95 -14.92 -23.35
N LYS A 531 3.19 -15.22 -23.77
CA LYS A 531 4.12 -14.30 -24.43
C LYS A 531 4.33 -13.02 -23.64
N GLY A 532 4.51 -13.17 -22.34
CA GLY A 532 4.52 -12.07 -21.38
C GLY A 532 5.04 -12.49 -20.01
N LEU A 533 4.91 -11.58 -19.06
CA LEU A 533 5.35 -11.79 -17.68
C LEU A 533 4.28 -12.54 -16.89
N VAL A 534 4.67 -13.64 -16.26
CA VAL A 534 3.90 -14.38 -15.25
C VAL A 534 4.35 -13.91 -13.88
N PHE A 535 3.40 -13.59 -12.99
CA PHE A 535 3.65 -13.21 -11.60
C PHE A 535 2.78 -14.09 -10.69
N ALA A 536 3.42 -14.99 -9.94
CA ALA A 536 2.71 -16.06 -9.24
C ALA A 536 2.90 -16.16 -7.70
N PRO A 537 3.36 -15.15 -6.95
CA PRO A 537 3.50 -15.29 -5.50
C PRO A 537 2.19 -15.10 -4.71
N HIS A 538 1.11 -14.64 -5.37
CA HIS A 538 -0.20 -14.37 -4.75
C HIS A 538 -1.11 -15.63 -4.73
N GLU A 539 -2.31 -15.50 -4.17
CA GLU A 539 -3.35 -16.54 -4.22
C GLU A 539 -3.80 -16.84 -5.67
N TYR A 540 -3.73 -15.87 -6.57
CA TYR A 540 -3.93 -16.06 -8.02
C TYR A 540 -2.62 -15.78 -8.79
N THR A 541 -2.53 -16.33 -10.00
CA THR A 541 -1.43 -15.99 -10.92
C THR A 541 -1.85 -14.83 -11.81
N TYR A 542 -0.96 -13.85 -11.96
CA TYR A 542 -1.15 -12.69 -12.80
C TYR A 542 -0.30 -12.78 -14.06
N PHE A 543 -0.82 -12.23 -15.15
CA PHE A 543 -0.20 -12.22 -16.46
C PHE A 543 -0.17 -10.80 -16.98
N PHE A 544 1.01 -10.32 -17.36
CA PHE A 544 1.20 -9.01 -17.94
C PHE A 544 1.64 -9.10 -19.40
N ASP A 545 0.85 -8.46 -20.25
CA ASP A 545 1.12 -8.29 -21.67
C ASP A 545 1.77 -6.92 -21.91
N SER A 546 3.08 -6.89 -22.17
CA SER A 546 3.85 -5.68 -22.45
C SER A 546 3.51 -4.93 -23.76
N LEU A 547 2.77 -5.53 -24.70
CA LEU A 547 2.34 -4.87 -25.94
C LEU A 547 1.06 -4.08 -25.71
N THR A 548 0.10 -4.67 -25.00
CA THR A 548 -1.17 -4.02 -24.69
C THR A 548 -1.14 -3.23 -23.38
N GLY A 549 -0.13 -3.46 -22.54
CA GLY A 549 -0.02 -2.87 -21.21
C GLY A 549 -1.06 -3.40 -20.22
N LYS A 550 -1.66 -4.57 -20.47
CA LYS A 550 -2.78 -5.10 -19.68
C LYS A 550 -2.34 -6.19 -18.72
N TRP A 551 -2.88 -6.12 -17.51
CA TRP A 551 -2.88 -7.21 -16.54
C TRP A 551 -4.12 -8.09 -16.72
N THR A 552 -3.94 -9.39 -16.61
CA THR A 552 -5.00 -10.41 -16.46
C THR A 552 -4.61 -11.38 -15.35
N ARG A 553 -5.51 -12.24 -14.90
CA ARG A 553 -5.21 -13.24 -13.87
C ARG A 553 -5.87 -14.60 -14.15
N SER A 554 -5.40 -15.63 -13.46
CA SER A 554 -6.05 -16.95 -13.44
C SER A 554 -7.45 -16.86 -12.84
N VAL A 555 -8.35 -17.71 -13.31
CA VAL A 555 -9.71 -17.83 -12.75
C VAL A 555 -9.67 -18.56 -11.40
N GLU A 556 -8.77 -19.55 -11.30
CA GLU A 556 -8.58 -20.36 -10.11
C GLU A 556 -7.39 -19.88 -9.27
N LYS A 557 -7.45 -20.20 -7.98
CA LYS A 557 -6.34 -20.00 -7.07
C LYS A 557 -5.18 -20.93 -7.42
N ASN A 558 -3.98 -20.50 -7.09
CA ASN A 558 -2.78 -21.31 -7.23
C ASN A 558 -2.91 -22.60 -6.39
N PRO A 559 -2.54 -23.78 -6.94
CA PRO A 559 -2.65 -25.05 -6.22
C PRO A 559 -1.59 -25.23 -5.13
N TYR A 560 -0.59 -24.35 -5.10
CA TYR A 560 0.46 -24.24 -4.09
C TYR A 560 0.19 -23.08 -3.14
N ARG A 561 0.96 -23.01 -2.05
CA ARG A 561 0.87 -21.94 -1.05
C ARG A 561 1.48 -20.65 -1.62
N PRO A 562 0.72 -19.54 -1.65
CA PRO A 562 1.25 -18.23 -2.02
C PRO A 562 2.36 -17.79 -1.07
N ASN A 563 3.48 -17.35 -1.64
CA ASN A 563 4.63 -16.92 -0.86
C ASN A 563 5.57 -16.05 -1.71
N PHE A 564 5.81 -14.80 -1.30
CA PHE A 564 6.70 -13.88 -2.01
C PHE A 564 8.17 -14.32 -1.96
N TYR A 565 8.55 -15.06 -0.92
CA TYR A 565 9.94 -15.36 -0.60
C TYR A 565 10.49 -16.64 -1.26
N VAL A 566 9.61 -17.61 -1.55
CA VAL A 566 10.05 -18.95 -1.99
C VAL A 566 9.34 -19.48 -3.24
N VAL A 567 8.38 -18.74 -3.80
CA VAL A 567 7.83 -19.10 -5.11
C VAL A 567 8.84 -18.70 -6.19
N THR A 568 9.41 -19.69 -6.88
CA THR A 568 10.41 -19.48 -7.92
C THR A 568 9.90 -19.99 -9.27
N LEU A 569 10.02 -19.17 -10.33
CA LEU A 569 9.65 -19.56 -11.69
C LEU A 569 10.88 -19.81 -12.57
N CYS A 570 10.72 -20.74 -13.53
CA CYS A 570 11.64 -20.96 -14.62
C CYS A 570 10.87 -21.17 -15.92
N SER A 571 11.28 -20.49 -16.99
CA SER A 571 10.65 -20.62 -18.30
C SER A 571 11.10 -21.90 -19.00
N THR A 572 10.18 -22.62 -19.64
CA THR A 572 10.48 -23.79 -20.49
C THR A 572 9.72 -23.68 -21.81
N PRO A 573 10.14 -24.40 -22.87
CA PRO A 573 9.44 -24.43 -24.16
C PRO A 573 8.00 -24.97 -24.08
N LYS A 574 7.64 -25.70 -23.01
CA LYS A 574 6.30 -26.29 -22.79
C LYS A 574 5.44 -25.45 -21.84
N GLY A 575 5.95 -24.33 -21.33
CA GLY A 575 5.30 -23.47 -20.35
C GLY A 575 6.17 -23.21 -19.13
N ALA A 576 5.90 -22.12 -18.40
CA ALA A 576 6.62 -21.81 -17.17
C ALA A 576 6.43 -22.92 -16.13
N VAL A 577 7.49 -23.27 -15.41
CA VAL A 577 7.44 -24.17 -14.24
C VAL A 577 7.64 -23.35 -12.99
N VAL A 578 6.83 -23.62 -11.97
CA VAL A 578 6.94 -23.03 -10.64
C VAL A 578 7.38 -24.08 -9.63
N TRP A 579 8.31 -23.69 -8.77
CA TRP A 579 8.73 -24.42 -7.59
C TRP A 579 8.21 -23.68 -6.35
N ALA A 580 7.40 -24.37 -5.54
CA ALA A 580 6.70 -23.75 -4.41
C ALA A 580 6.37 -24.77 -3.30
N GLU A 581 5.97 -24.25 -2.14
CA GLU A 581 5.40 -25.05 -1.04
C GLU A 581 3.99 -25.54 -1.39
N GLN A 582 3.67 -26.78 -1.06
CA GLN A 582 2.30 -27.28 -1.17
C GLN A 582 1.44 -26.66 -0.06
N ARG A 583 0.14 -26.47 -0.33
CA ARG A 583 -0.81 -25.94 0.67
C ARG A 583 -0.91 -26.81 1.93
N ASN A 584 -0.72 -28.12 1.79
CA ASN A 584 -0.80 -29.10 2.88
C ASN A 584 0.57 -29.52 3.43
N GLY A 585 1.63 -28.77 3.11
CA GLY A 585 3.00 -29.06 3.54
C GLY A 585 3.82 -29.84 2.51
N GLY A 586 5.14 -29.64 2.54
CA GLY A 586 6.07 -30.15 1.53
C GLY A 586 6.28 -29.18 0.37
N VAL A 587 7.01 -29.64 -0.65
CA VAL A 587 7.40 -28.84 -1.83
C VAL A 587 7.00 -29.57 -3.11
N GLY A 588 6.82 -28.85 -4.20
CA GLY A 588 6.40 -29.44 -5.48
C GLY A 588 6.77 -28.59 -6.69
N LEU A 589 6.48 -29.15 -7.87
CA LEU A 589 6.64 -28.49 -9.16
C LEU A 589 5.30 -28.49 -9.90
N TRP A 590 4.96 -27.37 -10.52
CA TRP A 590 3.79 -27.26 -11.39
C TRP A 590 4.16 -26.59 -12.70
N ARG A 591 3.52 -26.98 -13.80
CA ARG A 591 3.68 -26.35 -15.11
C ARG A 591 2.45 -25.53 -15.45
N LEU A 592 2.67 -24.33 -15.96
CA LEU A 592 1.63 -23.48 -16.51
C LEU A 592 1.20 -24.00 -17.87
N THR A 593 -0.09 -24.24 -18.04
CA THR A 593 -0.68 -24.72 -19.28
C THR A 593 -1.10 -23.54 -20.18
N ALA A 594 -1.37 -23.82 -21.46
CA ALA A 594 -1.94 -22.83 -22.38
C ALA A 594 -3.32 -22.29 -21.92
N ALA A 595 -4.04 -23.07 -21.09
CA ALA A 595 -5.30 -22.64 -20.47
C ALA A 595 -5.09 -21.68 -19.28
N ARG A 596 -3.85 -21.29 -18.98
CA ARG A 596 -3.46 -20.40 -17.87
C ARG A 596 -3.80 -20.97 -16.49
N THR A 597 -3.68 -22.30 -16.36
CA THR A 597 -3.83 -23.06 -15.12
C THR A 597 -2.55 -23.83 -14.80
N TRP A 598 -2.37 -24.21 -13.54
CA TRP A 598 -1.20 -24.96 -13.08
C TRP A 598 -1.49 -26.46 -13.00
N GLU A 599 -0.69 -27.26 -13.69
CA GLU A 599 -0.73 -28.72 -13.64
C GLU A 599 0.44 -29.24 -12.79
N ALA A 600 0.17 -30.13 -11.84
CA ALA A 600 1.21 -30.72 -11.01
C ALA A 600 2.12 -31.63 -11.86
N LEU A 601 3.42 -31.47 -11.71
CA LEU A 601 4.40 -32.33 -12.36
C LEU A 601 4.68 -33.56 -11.48
N PRO A 602 4.82 -34.77 -12.06
CA PRO A 602 5.21 -35.96 -11.31
C PRO A 602 6.54 -35.73 -10.61
N LEU A 603 6.63 -36.06 -9.31
CA LEU A 603 7.85 -35.86 -8.52
C LEU A 603 8.19 -37.14 -7.75
N LYS A 604 9.32 -37.75 -8.11
CA LYS A 604 9.92 -38.89 -7.42
C LYS A 604 11.28 -38.47 -6.88
N GLY A 605 11.48 -38.58 -5.57
CA GLY A 605 12.70 -38.11 -4.90
C GLY A 605 12.49 -36.79 -4.15
N THR A 606 13.58 -36.10 -3.84
CA THR A 606 13.57 -34.96 -2.92
C THR A 606 14.14 -33.71 -3.60
N LEU A 607 13.40 -32.61 -3.53
CA LEU A 607 13.88 -31.29 -3.97
C LEU A 607 14.75 -30.64 -2.87
N PRO A 608 15.66 -29.72 -3.23
CA PRO A 608 16.50 -29.04 -2.25
C PRO A 608 15.69 -28.10 -1.33
N ALA A 609 16.32 -27.53 -0.32
CA ALA A 609 15.66 -26.58 0.58
C ALA A 609 15.38 -25.24 -0.14
N MET A 610 14.25 -24.61 0.17
CA MET A 610 13.93 -23.25 -0.28
C MET A 610 14.14 -22.27 0.87
N GLN A 611 14.74 -21.12 0.56
CA GLN A 611 14.82 -19.97 1.45
C GLN A 611 14.95 -18.70 0.59
N ALA A 612 14.44 -17.59 1.11
CA ALA A 612 14.63 -16.25 0.56
C ALA A 612 16.05 -16.05 -0.01
N ASP A 613 16.16 -15.59 -1.25
CA ASP A 613 17.41 -15.34 -1.99
C ASP A 613 18.34 -16.55 -2.25
N GLU A 614 18.13 -17.70 -1.61
CA GLU A 614 19.11 -18.79 -1.60
C GLU A 614 18.93 -19.81 -2.73
N HIS A 615 17.77 -19.87 -3.39
CA HIS A 615 17.42 -20.96 -4.31
C HIS A 615 16.98 -20.46 -5.69
N GLY A 616 17.27 -21.23 -6.73
CA GLY A 616 16.94 -20.88 -8.10
C GLY A 616 16.81 -22.12 -9.00
N MET A 617 16.31 -21.89 -10.21
CA MET A 617 15.98 -22.95 -11.16
C MET A 617 16.38 -22.56 -12.59
N ALA A 618 17.03 -23.48 -13.31
CA ALA A 618 17.44 -23.30 -14.70
C ALA A 618 16.99 -24.49 -15.57
N TYR A 619 16.49 -24.20 -16.77
CA TYR A 619 16.07 -25.22 -17.73
C TYR A 619 17.22 -25.62 -18.67
N ASP A 620 17.58 -26.89 -18.65
CA ASP A 620 18.55 -27.51 -19.55
C ASP A 620 17.85 -27.96 -20.83
N ALA A 621 17.99 -27.15 -21.89
CA ALA A 621 17.38 -27.43 -23.17
C ALA A 621 18.00 -28.62 -23.92
N LYS A 622 19.23 -29.06 -23.56
CA LYS A 622 19.87 -30.21 -24.22
C LYS A 622 19.34 -31.54 -23.71
N ARG A 623 18.90 -31.59 -22.44
CA ARG A 623 18.50 -32.82 -21.76
C ARG A 623 17.01 -32.83 -21.36
N ASP A 624 16.26 -31.79 -21.68
CA ASP A 624 14.86 -31.57 -21.23
C ASP A 624 14.67 -31.81 -19.73
N ARG A 625 15.45 -31.08 -18.91
CA ARG A 625 15.44 -31.19 -17.45
C ARG A 625 15.57 -29.85 -16.75
N LEU A 626 15.27 -29.81 -15.46
CA LEU A 626 15.53 -28.66 -14.59
C LEU A 626 16.74 -28.94 -13.69
N TYR A 627 17.61 -27.95 -13.54
CA TYR A 627 18.53 -27.89 -12.41
C TYR A 627 17.93 -27.01 -11.32
N LEU A 628 17.88 -27.53 -10.11
CA LEU A 628 17.46 -26.81 -8.92
C LEU A 628 18.67 -26.62 -8.01
N PHE A 629 18.86 -25.37 -7.58
CA PHE A 629 19.98 -24.92 -6.78
C PHE A 629 19.49 -24.41 -5.43
N SER A 630 20.31 -24.59 -4.39
CA SER A 630 20.07 -24.01 -3.08
C SER A 630 21.38 -23.70 -2.36
N GLY A 631 21.52 -22.48 -1.87
CA GLY A 631 22.59 -22.02 -0.99
C GLY A 631 22.35 -22.33 0.48
N THR A 632 21.19 -22.93 0.82
CA THR A 632 20.77 -23.24 2.19
C THR A 632 20.57 -24.74 2.44
N GLY A 633 20.31 -25.09 3.69
CA GLY A 633 20.07 -26.46 4.13
C GLY A 633 21.33 -27.32 4.17
N LYS A 634 21.15 -28.61 4.45
CA LYS A 634 22.24 -29.59 4.60
C LYS A 634 22.91 -29.97 3.28
N THR A 635 22.25 -29.70 2.15
CA THR A 635 22.71 -30.04 0.80
C THR A 635 23.15 -28.81 0.00
N LYS A 636 23.44 -27.68 0.67
CA LYS A 636 23.90 -26.45 0.01
C LYS A 636 25.10 -26.70 -0.91
N GLY A 637 25.08 -26.07 -2.07
CA GLY A 637 26.08 -26.27 -3.13
C GLY A 637 25.92 -27.58 -3.93
N ASN A 638 25.07 -28.52 -3.51
CA ASN A 638 24.65 -29.62 -4.37
C ASN A 638 23.65 -29.12 -5.42
N VAL A 639 23.48 -29.88 -6.49
CA VAL A 639 22.56 -29.58 -7.60
C VAL A 639 21.60 -30.75 -7.74
N THR A 640 20.30 -30.46 -7.78
CA THR A 640 19.28 -31.46 -8.08
C THR A 640 18.91 -31.37 -9.55
N ALA A 641 18.99 -32.47 -10.28
CA ALA A 641 18.41 -32.57 -11.62
C ALA A 641 17.02 -33.19 -11.54
N TYR A 642 16.03 -32.54 -12.15
CA TYR A 642 14.68 -33.04 -12.31
C TYR A 642 14.40 -33.33 -13.79
N ASP A 643 14.18 -34.60 -14.12
CA ASP A 643 13.92 -35.07 -15.48
C ASP A 643 12.41 -35.07 -15.79
N PHE A 644 12.00 -34.36 -16.86
CA PHE A 644 10.58 -34.19 -17.18
C PHE A 644 9.90 -35.48 -17.65
N ALA A 645 10.64 -36.43 -18.22
CA ALA A 645 10.07 -37.66 -18.77
C ALA A 645 9.75 -38.68 -17.67
N SER A 646 10.66 -38.85 -16.72
CA SER A 646 10.54 -39.82 -15.62
C SER A 646 9.87 -39.26 -14.36
N GLY A 647 9.92 -37.93 -14.19
CA GLY A 647 9.56 -37.22 -12.96
C GLY A 647 10.58 -37.41 -11.83
N GLU A 648 11.78 -37.94 -12.10
CA GLU A 648 12.82 -38.19 -11.10
C GLU A 648 13.58 -36.89 -10.76
N ALA A 649 13.71 -36.60 -9.46
CA ALA A 649 14.57 -35.57 -8.89
C ALA A 649 15.74 -36.21 -8.14
N LYS A 650 16.97 -36.00 -8.62
CA LYS A 650 18.18 -36.63 -8.08
C LYS A 650 19.30 -35.61 -7.82
N TYR A 651 19.95 -35.72 -6.67
CA TYR A 651 21.18 -34.98 -6.37
C TYR A 651 22.34 -35.49 -7.23
N LEU A 652 23.08 -34.56 -7.83
CA LEU A 652 24.19 -34.88 -8.75
C LEU A 652 25.56 -34.95 -8.07
N ASP A 653 25.69 -34.44 -6.85
CA ASP A 653 26.95 -34.42 -6.09
C ASP A 653 28.15 -33.85 -6.86
N PRO A 654 28.08 -32.57 -7.28
CA PRO A 654 29.09 -32.01 -8.16
C PRO A 654 30.42 -31.74 -7.47
N ALA A 655 31.51 -31.83 -8.23
CA ALA A 655 32.82 -31.36 -7.77
C ALA A 655 32.75 -29.88 -7.38
N GLY A 656 33.40 -29.50 -6.27
CA GLY A 656 33.43 -28.13 -5.77
C GLY A 656 32.18 -27.64 -5.02
N LYS A 657 31.20 -28.52 -4.74
CA LYS A 657 29.96 -28.18 -4.02
C LYS A 657 30.20 -27.47 -2.68
N ASP A 658 31.24 -27.85 -1.94
CA ASP A 658 31.51 -27.32 -0.59
C ASP A 658 31.98 -25.85 -0.61
N ARG A 659 32.40 -25.37 -1.79
CA ARG A 659 32.80 -23.98 -2.06
C ARG A 659 31.68 -23.17 -2.73
N ALA A 660 30.71 -23.84 -3.36
CA ALA A 660 29.59 -23.22 -4.08
C ALA A 660 28.42 -22.88 -3.15
N THR A 661 28.70 -22.12 -2.09
CA THR A 661 27.73 -21.83 -1.02
C THR A 661 27.13 -20.42 -1.10
N ALA A 662 27.33 -19.71 -2.21
CA ALA A 662 26.73 -18.38 -2.39
C ALA A 662 25.23 -18.51 -2.75
N PRO A 663 24.43 -17.46 -2.50
CA PRO A 663 23.02 -17.48 -2.88
C PRO A 663 22.81 -17.76 -4.36
N SER A 664 21.84 -18.62 -4.69
CA SER A 664 21.67 -19.17 -6.05
C SER A 664 20.33 -18.80 -6.70
N ARG A 665 19.76 -17.63 -6.35
CA ARG A 665 18.48 -17.15 -6.90
C ARG A 665 18.50 -16.96 -8.41
N GLU A 666 19.39 -16.09 -8.87
CA GLU A 666 19.51 -15.77 -10.28
C GLU A 666 20.34 -16.85 -10.97
N THR A 667 19.75 -17.55 -11.93
CA THR A 667 20.32 -18.71 -12.60
C THR A 667 19.82 -18.73 -14.03
N VAL A 668 20.75 -18.88 -14.98
CA VAL A 668 20.44 -18.94 -16.42
C VAL A 668 21.24 -20.06 -17.06
N TYR A 669 20.56 -20.92 -17.82
CA TYR A 669 21.22 -21.95 -18.62
C TYR A 669 21.77 -21.34 -19.91
N LEU A 670 22.98 -21.74 -20.27
CA LEU A 670 23.74 -21.26 -21.42
C LEU A 670 23.99 -22.43 -22.38
N PRO A 671 23.16 -22.60 -23.43
CA PRO A 671 23.22 -23.78 -24.30
C PRO A 671 24.58 -23.99 -24.97
N ASP A 672 25.24 -22.91 -25.40
CA ASP A 672 26.54 -22.99 -26.08
C ASP A 672 27.66 -23.46 -25.14
N LEU A 673 27.57 -23.14 -23.85
CA LEU A 673 28.55 -23.57 -22.85
C LEU A 673 28.20 -24.90 -22.19
N ASP A 674 26.97 -25.39 -22.36
CA ASP A 674 26.38 -26.46 -21.54
C ASP A 674 26.57 -26.22 -20.04
N ALA A 675 26.22 -25.03 -19.58
CA ALA A 675 26.46 -24.61 -18.20
C ALA A 675 25.35 -23.70 -17.68
N VAL A 676 25.21 -23.61 -16.35
CA VAL A 676 24.34 -22.64 -15.68
C VAL A 676 25.19 -21.55 -15.06
N LEU A 677 24.99 -20.31 -15.51
CA LEU A 677 25.57 -19.13 -14.85
C LEU A 677 24.69 -18.74 -13.66
N VAL A 678 25.32 -18.55 -12.51
CA VAL A 678 24.67 -18.09 -11.29
C VAL A 678 24.96 -16.62 -11.09
N GLY A 679 23.96 -15.82 -10.73
CA GLY A 679 24.07 -14.40 -10.40
C GLY A 679 24.73 -14.14 -9.05
N ALA A 680 25.78 -14.90 -8.74
CA ALA A 680 26.58 -14.83 -7.53
C ALA A 680 28.04 -15.19 -7.83
N LYS A 681 28.93 -14.83 -6.91
CA LYS A 681 30.36 -15.05 -6.99
C LYS A 681 30.83 -15.94 -5.84
N ALA A 682 31.75 -16.83 -6.16
CA ALA A 682 32.69 -17.36 -5.18
C ALA A 682 33.80 -16.33 -4.91
N LYS A 683 34.71 -16.64 -3.99
CA LYS A 683 35.89 -15.79 -3.72
C LYS A 683 36.73 -15.54 -4.96
N THR A 684 36.75 -16.48 -5.90
CA THR A 684 37.64 -16.52 -7.06
C THR A 684 36.99 -16.06 -8.37
N GLY A 685 35.69 -15.79 -8.40
CA GLY A 685 34.99 -15.37 -9.62
C GLY A 685 33.49 -15.66 -9.60
N TRP A 686 32.81 -15.40 -10.71
CA TRP A 686 31.40 -15.72 -10.91
C TRP A 686 31.18 -17.24 -10.90
N LEU A 687 30.11 -17.69 -10.25
CA LEU A 687 29.77 -19.11 -10.17
C LEU A 687 29.18 -19.59 -11.50
N LEU A 688 29.76 -20.67 -12.02
CA LEU A 688 29.29 -21.39 -13.19
C LEU A 688 29.18 -22.87 -12.83
N TYR A 689 28.03 -23.48 -13.06
CA TYR A 689 27.86 -24.93 -12.94
C TYR A 689 27.98 -25.56 -14.33
N ASP A 690 29.05 -26.34 -14.54
CA ASP A 690 29.28 -27.09 -15.78
C ASP A 690 28.43 -28.36 -15.78
N CYS A 691 27.44 -28.40 -16.68
CA CYS A 691 26.47 -29.48 -16.75
C CYS A 691 27.06 -30.77 -17.33
N ALA A 692 28.08 -30.66 -18.17
CA ALA A 692 28.72 -31.80 -18.82
C ALA A 692 29.66 -32.52 -17.86
N THR A 693 30.48 -31.77 -17.13
CA THR A 693 31.45 -32.36 -16.18
C THR A 693 30.89 -32.52 -14.77
N ASN A 694 29.66 -32.06 -14.51
CA ASN A 694 29.04 -32.04 -13.19
C ASN A 694 29.95 -31.38 -12.13
N ALA A 695 30.36 -30.14 -12.39
CA ALA A 695 31.33 -29.45 -11.57
C ALA A 695 31.04 -27.95 -11.42
N TRP A 696 31.31 -27.42 -10.24
CA TRP A 696 31.33 -25.98 -10.01
C TRP A 696 32.65 -25.37 -10.48
N GLN A 697 32.54 -24.27 -11.19
CA GLN A 697 33.65 -23.48 -11.70
C GLN A 697 33.49 -22.01 -11.27
N ALA A 698 34.61 -21.31 -11.17
CA ALA A 698 34.67 -19.86 -11.10
C ALA A 698 35.11 -19.30 -12.46
N ILE A 699 34.45 -18.22 -12.92
CA ILE A 699 34.80 -17.53 -14.16
C ILE A 699 35.05 -16.03 -13.94
N GLU A 700 35.96 -15.46 -14.74
CA GLU A 700 36.30 -14.04 -14.70
C GLU A 700 35.41 -13.25 -15.68
N LEU A 701 34.58 -12.34 -15.16
CA LEU A 701 33.70 -11.46 -15.96
C LEU A 701 33.91 -9.99 -15.57
N PRO A 702 34.97 -9.33 -16.07
CA PRO A 702 35.27 -7.94 -15.73
C PRO A 702 34.26 -6.96 -16.37
N GLY A 703 34.43 -5.66 -16.09
CA GLY A 703 33.65 -4.59 -16.72
C GLY A 703 32.63 -3.97 -15.78
N ALA A 704 31.48 -3.57 -16.32
CA ALA A 704 30.38 -3.01 -15.56
C ALA A 704 29.59 -4.13 -14.86
N ASP A 705 30.23 -4.74 -13.87
CA ASP A 705 29.70 -5.91 -13.17
C ASP A 705 28.41 -5.56 -12.39
N PRO A 706 27.27 -6.20 -12.69
CA PRO A 706 25.98 -5.87 -12.06
C PRO A 706 25.85 -6.38 -10.61
N ILE A 707 26.72 -7.28 -10.15
CA ILE A 707 26.86 -7.64 -8.72
C ILE A 707 27.65 -6.58 -7.97
N ALA A 708 28.50 -5.82 -8.68
CA ALA A 708 29.39 -4.82 -8.10
C ALA A 708 30.30 -5.42 -7.00
N ARG A 709 30.36 -4.77 -5.83
CA ARG A 709 31.17 -5.20 -4.67
C ARG A 709 30.40 -6.24 -3.86
N GLY A 710 31.01 -7.41 -3.65
CA GLY A 710 30.43 -8.49 -2.84
C GLY A 710 30.29 -9.78 -3.62
N VAL A 711 29.48 -10.70 -3.07
CA VAL A 711 29.27 -12.05 -3.61
C VAL A 711 27.91 -12.24 -4.27
N PHE A 712 26.94 -11.37 -3.98
CA PHE A 712 25.57 -11.49 -4.47
C PHE A 712 24.90 -10.13 -4.48
N ASN A 713 24.04 -9.88 -5.46
CA ASN A 713 23.18 -8.71 -5.52
C ASN A 713 21.71 -9.17 -5.49
N ASN A 714 21.08 -8.98 -4.34
CA ASN A 714 19.68 -9.32 -4.08
C ASN A 714 18.68 -8.47 -4.89
N SER A 715 19.14 -7.48 -5.64
CA SER A 715 18.30 -6.56 -6.41
C SER A 715 18.53 -6.66 -7.91
N MET A 716 19.20 -7.73 -8.35
CA MET A 716 19.52 -8.00 -9.74
C MET A 716 18.59 -9.07 -10.35
N GLY A 717 18.11 -8.83 -11.56
CA GLY A 717 17.58 -9.88 -12.44
C GLY A 717 18.64 -10.34 -13.45
N LEU A 718 18.71 -11.64 -13.74
CA LEU A 718 19.62 -12.24 -14.73
C LEU A 718 18.81 -13.07 -15.74
N MET A 719 19.01 -12.82 -17.04
CA MET A 719 18.23 -13.49 -18.08
C MET A 719 19.05 -13.71 -19.35
N TYR A 720 18.69 -14.74 -20.11
CA TYR A 720 19.35 -15.12 -21.35
C TYR A 720 18.48 -14.74 -22.56
N ASP A 721 19.09 -14.08 -23.54
CA ASP A 721 18.51 -13.80 -24.85
C ASP A 721 18.95 -14.90 -25.84
N PRO A 722 18.05 -15.84 -26.19
CA PRO A 722 18.40 -16.95 -27.07
C PRO A 722 18.63 -16.51 -28.52
N ALA A 723 18.05 -15.40 -28.97
CA ALA A 723 18.19 -14.93 -30.34
C ALA A 723 19.58 -14.33 -30.59
N ARG A 724 20.13 -13.63 -29.59
CA ARG A 724 21.43 -12.96 -29.69
C ARG A 724 22.55 -13.69 -28.97
N LYS A 725 22.23 -14.74 -28.20
CA LYS A 725 23.17 -15.47 -27.33
C LYS A 725 23.85 -14.54 -26.32
N LEU A 726 23.07 -13.63 -25.75
CA LEU A 726 23.53 -12.64 -24.79
C LEU A 726 22.95 -12.93 -23.41
N VAL A 727 23.71 -12.63 -22.38
CA VAL A 727 23.22 -12.57 -21.00
C VAL A 727 22.96 -11.11 -20.67
N TRP A 728 21.76 -10.82 -20.18
CA TRP A 728 21.40 -9.52 -19.68
C TRP A 728 21.42 -9.55 -18.15
N ALA A 729 21.61 -8.39 -17.53
CA ALA A 729 21.33 -8.18 -16.11
C ALA A 729 20.69 -6.80 -15.85
N VAL A 730 19.73 -6.71 -14.93
CA VAL A 730 19.12 -5.43 -14.53
C VAL A 730 19.30 -5.24 -13.03
N GLY A 731 19.99 -4.17 -12.62
CA GLY A 731 20.27 -3.88 -11.21
C GLY A 731 19.18 -3.06 -10.51
N GLN A 732 19.32 -2.83 -9.20
CA GLN A 732 18.38 -2.09 -8.33
C GLN A 732 17.76 -0.85 -8.98
N ASN A 733 18.58 0.09 -9.47
CA ASN A 733 18.13 1.37 -10.03
C ASN A 733 17.85 1.33 -11.55
N SER A 734 17.49 0.14 -12.06
CA SER A 734 17.14 -0.11 -13.47
C SER A 734 18.27 0.12 -14.47
N HIS A 735 19.52 0.00 -14.04
CA HIS A 735 20.64 -0.07 -14.97
C HIS A 735 20.65 -1.43 -15.68
N VAL A 736 20.68 -1.41 -17.01
CA VAL A 736 20.74 -2.60 -17.85
C VAL A 736 22.19 -2.88 -18.23
N HIS A 737 22.61 -4.13 -18.04
CA HIS A 737 23.93 -4.64 -18.38
C HIS A 737 23.77 -5.80 -19.36
N VAL A 738 24.77 -5.97 -20.22
CA VAL A 738 24.80 -7.05 -21.20
C VAL A 738 26.18 -7.68 -21.24
N LEU A 739 26.21 -8.98 -21.50
CA LEU A 739 27.39 -9.81 -21.56
C LEU A 739 27.29 -10.74 -22.77
N ARG A 740 28.34 -10.76 -23.58
CA ARG A 740 28.59 -11.79 -24.59
C ARG A 740 29.61 -12.77 -24.04
N LEU A 741 29.23 -14.04 -23.90
CA LEU A 741 30.14 -15.09 -23.51
C LEU A 741 30.79 -15.71 -24.75
N ASP A 742 32.09 -15.96 -24.66
CA ASP A 742 32.88 -16.63 -25.68
C ASP A 742 33.65 -17.78 -25.03
N ALA A 743 33.24 -19.01 -25.33
CA ALA A 743 33.75 -20.21 -24.68
C ALA A 743 35.28 -20.40 -24.81
N PRO A 744 35.89 -20.22 -26.00
CA PRO A 744 37.33 -20.45 -26.18
C PRO A 744 38.22 -19.51 -25.37
N THR A 745 37.78 -18.28 -25.13
CA THR A 745 38.54 -17.28 -24.37
C THR A 745 38.08 -17.15 -22.91
N LEU A 746 37.06 -17.90 -22.49
CA LEU A 746 36.53 -17.84 -21.14
C LEU A 746 37.47 -18.57 -20.18
N LYS A 747 38.08 -17.83 -19.25
CA LYS A 747 38.86 -18.40 -18.17
C LYS A 747 37.95 -19.06 -17.15
N ARG A 748 38.12 -20.37 -16.98
CA ARG A 748 37.38 -21.21 -16.04
C ARG A 748 38.36 -21.87 -15.08
N THR A 749 38.03 -21.89 -13.80
CA THR A 749 38.81 -22.59 -12.78
C THR A 749 37.86 -23.46 -11.97
N LEU A 750 38.23 -24.72 -11.75
CA LEU A 750 37.45 -25.61 -10.89
C LEU A 750 37.40 -25.03 -9.45
N LEU A 751 36.27 -25.21 -8.78
CA LEU A 751 36.02 -24.63 -7.47
C LEU A 751 36.51 -25.58 -6.35
N ASP A 752 37.83 -25.73 -6.22
CA ASP A 752 38.49 -26.74 -5.38
C ASP A 752 38.50 -26.44 -3.86
#